data_AF-A0A3Q3LJB0-F1
#
_entry.id   AF-A0A3Q3LJB0-F1
#
_cell.length_a   1.000
_cell.length_b   1.000
_cell.length_c   1.000
_cell.angle_alpha   90.00
_cell.angle_beta   90.00
_cell.angle_gamma   90.00
#
_symmetry.space_group_name_H-M   'P 1'
#
loop_
_entity.id
_entity.type
_entity.pdbx_description
1 polymer ?
#
loop_
_entity_poly.entity_id
_entity_poly.type
_entity_poly.pdbx_seq_one_letter_code
_entity_poly.pdbx_strand_id
1 'polypeptide(L)'
;MIGHQLDHSKMCCTKFSASCACIDRVVMKKLRLLNMSQTLYFLAEKKPAGRDFVFLLDGSDATRSGFPAMRDFVQSVVQTLSVDDSKDRVSVVQYSREPAVQFYLNTYTTQGEILDSVRGLRHKGGRPLNTGAALQYLSDNVFTVSAGSRRLEGVPQVLILLSGGRSADNVDAQAAALKQLGVLTFAIGTRNSDSKELQKIAHSPTYALSVSEFNDLPSVRHLLKSTPDIFFMEITPESPTIPEFKNLARLMVSSQVYFKCSQLLFSCLFSVDTAKKDIVFLLDGSDGTRNGFPAMLDFVERVVEKLNVGENKDRVSVVQYSIDAEAHFYLNTYTTKDDIVGSVRGLRHRGGRAPNTGAALQYVRDNVLTSSAGSRHLQGVPQILILLNGGRSSDNVDTPASTLKQLGVLTFAIGTRGSDSAELQRLSSDPSHALSVSDFTDLPSVQEQLSSVMSRLNMSQTLYFLAEKKPAGRDFVFLLDGSDATRSGFPAMRDFVQSVVQTLSVDDSKDRVSVVQYSREPAVQFYLNTYTTQGEILDSVRGLRHKGGRPLNTGAALQYLSDNVFTVSAGSRRLEGVPQVLILLSGGRSADNVDAQAAALKQLGVLTFAIGTRNSDSKELQKIAHSPTYALSVSEFNDLPSVRHLLKSTPDIFFMEITPESPTIPVDTAKKDIVFLLDGSDGTRNGFPAMLDFVERVVEKLNVGENKDRVSVVQYSIDAEAHFYLNTYTTKDDIVGSVRGLRHRGGRAPNTGAALQYVRDNVLTSSAGSRHLQGVPQILILLNGGRSSDNVDTPASTLKQLGVLTFAIGTRGSDSAELQRLSSDPSHALSVSDFTDLPSVQEQLSSVMSRVLVRSTPRTQTVTAEKKPAGRDFVFLLDGSDATRSGFPAMRDFVQSVVQTLSVDDSKDRVSVVQYSREPAVQFYLNTYTTQGEILDSVRGLRHKGGRPLNTGAALQYLSDNVFTVSAGSRRLEGVPQVLILLSGGRSADNVDAQAAALKQLGVLTFAIGTRNSDSKELQKIAHSPTYVYFKCSQLLFSCLFSVDTAKKDIVFLLDGSDGTRNGFPAMLDFVERVVEKLNVGENKDRVSVVQYSIDAEAHFYLNTYTTKDDIVGSVRGLRHRGGRAPNTGAALQYVRDNVLTSSAGSRHLQGVPQILILLNGGRSSDNVDTPASTLKQLGVLTFAIGTRGSDSAELQRLSSDPSHALSVSDFTDLPSVQEQLSSVMSRVLVRSTPRTPTVTGKKVTDFYIPKS
;
A
#
# COMPACT_ATOMS: atom_id res chain seq x y z
N MET A 1 27.30 -23.16 73.60
CA MET A 1 28.35 -23.07 72.56
C MET A 1 27.67 -22.68 71.26
N ILE A 2 28.05 -21.50 70.75
CA ILE A 2 27.95 -21.00 69.35
C ILE A 2 26.53 -21.03 68.72
N GLY A 3 25.80 -19.95 68.42
CA GLY A 3 26.06 -18.52 68.42
C GLY A 3 25.30 -17.84 67.26
N HIS A 4 24.24 -17.08 67.57
CA HIS A 4 23.66 -15.90 66.85
C HIS A 4 23.13 -16.08 65.39
N GLN A 5 22.01 -15.54 64.89
CA GLN A 5 21.02 -14.53 65.33
C GLN A 5 19.83 -14.48 64.33
N LEU A 6 18.57 -14.44 64.85
CA LEU A 6 17.31 -13.76 64.43
C LEU A 6 16.87 -13.65 62.94
N ASP A 7 15.59 -13.54 62.55
CA ASP A 7 14.23 -13.89 63.02
C ASP A 7 13.23 -13.39 61.93
N HIS A 8 11.99 -13.88 61.98
CA HIS A 8 10.75 -13.30 61.44
C HIS A 8 10.37 -13.50 59.97
N SER A 9 9.84 -14.70 59.68
CA SER A 9 8.91 -14.94 58.57
C SER A 9 7.88 -16.03 58.89
N LYS A 10 7.05 -15.85 59.94
CA LYS A 10 5.84 -16.67 60.21
C LYS A 10 4.99 -16.16 61.39
N MET A 11 4.32 -15.00 61.26
CA MET A 11 3.13 -14.66 62.08
C MET A 11 2.43 -13.39 61.58
N CYS A 12 1.53 -13.50 60.59
CA CYS A 12 0.44 -12.53 60.42
C CYS A 12 -0.70 -12.99 59.46
N CYS A 13 -1.06 -14.28 59.50
CA CYS A 13 -2.32 -14.78 58.94
C CYS A 13 -3.22 -15.21 60.10
N THR A 14 -3.91 -14.29 60.79
CA THR A 14 -5.00 -14.64 61.75
C THR A 14 -5.85 -13.50 62.33
N LYS A 15 -5.84 -12.27 61.80
CA LYS A 15 -6.75 -11.20 62.28
C LYS A 15 -7.19 -10.24 61.17
N PHE A 16 -7.96 -10.71 60.20
CA PHE A 16 -8.72 -9.83 59.28
C PHE A 16 -10.01 -10.47 58.75
N SER A 17 -10.66 -11.37 59.53
CA SER A 17 -11.95 -11.98 59.16
C SER A 17 -13.13 -11.56 60.05
N ALA A 18 -13.07 -10.41 60.72
CA ALA A 18 -14.08 -10.03 61.72
C ALA A 18 -14.72 -8.63 61.56
N SER A 19 -14.44 -7.88 60.49
CA SER A 19 -15.02 -6.53 60.30
C SER A 19 -15.85 -6.35 59.01
N CYS A 20 -16.07 -7.42 58.24
CA CYS A 20 -16.92 -7.39 57.04
C CYS A 20 -18.44 -7.47 57.31
N ALA A 21 -18.90 -7.42 58.57
CA ALA A 21 -20.29 -7.73 58.92
C ALA A 21 -21.14 -6.55 59.43
N CYS A 22 -20.68 -5.29 59.40
CA CYS A 22 -21.41 -4.20 60.07
C CYS A 22 -21.55 -2.84 59.34
N ILE A 23 -21.37 -2.77 58.02
CA ILE A 23 -21.71 -1.55 57.23
C ILE A 23 -22.64 -1.90 56.04
N ASP A 24 -23.41 -2.98 56.17
CA ASP A 24 -24.19 -3.56 55.06
C ASP A 24 -25.64 -3.04 54.94
N ARG A 25 -25.96 -1.86 55.49
CA ARG A 25 -27.34 -1.30 55.40
C ARG A 25 -27.51 0.18 55.09
N VAL A 26 -26.44 0.98 55.13
CA VAL A 26 -26.56 2.45 54.88
C VAL A 26 -26.04 2.83 53.49
N VAL A 27 -25.02 2.13 52.97
CA VAL A 27 -24.44 2.42 51.64
C VAL A 27 -25.31 1.86 50.50
N MET A 28 -25.95 0.70 50.69
CA MET A 28 -26.87 0.09 49.70
C MET A 28 -28.17 0.88 49.50
N LYS A 29 -28.53 1.80 50.41
CA LYS A 29 -29.75 2.62 50.30
C LYS A 29 -29.51 3.97 49.60
N LYS A 30 -28.25 4.38 49.41
CA LYS A 30 -27.87 5.61 48.69
C LYS A 30 -27.29 5.35 47.28
N LEU A 31 -27.09 4.08 46.91
CA LEU A 31 -26.66 3.62 45.58
C LEU A 31 -27.82 3.15 44.67
N ARG A 32 -29.08 3.43 45.05
CA ARG A 32 -30.29 3.09 44.27
C ARG A 32 -30.92 4.26 43.49
N LEU A 33 -30.22 5.39 43.36
CA LEU A 33 -30.74 6.60 42.68
C LEU A 33 -29.73 7.31 41.76
N LEU A 34 -28.73 6.59 41.23
CA LEU A 34 -27.95 7.06 40.09
C LEU A 34 -27.97 5.96 39.03
N ASN A 35 -28.79 6.19 38.02
CA ASN A 35 -29.04 5.31 36.90
C ASN A 35 -27.75 5.17 36.08
N MET A 36 -27.16 3.98 36.05
CA MET A 36 -25.93 3.63 35.32
C MET A 36 -26.20 3.46 33.81
N SER A 37 -26.97 4.37 33.22
CA SER A 37 -27.31 4.40 31.79
C SER A 37 -26.87 5.71 31.10
N GLN A 38 -26.12 6.59 31.77
CA GLN A 38 -25.63 7.85 31.20
C GLN A 38 -24.10 8.01 31.16
N THR A 39 -23.32 7.04 31.65
CA THR A 39 -21.85 7.07 31.56
C THR A 39 -21.28 6.11 30.51
N LEU A 40 -22.14 5.29 29.88
CA LEU A 40 -21.76 4.38 28.79
C LEU A 40 -22.37 4.80 27.43
N TYR A 41 -22.66 6.09 27.26
CA TYR A 41 -23.20 6.69 26.03
C TYR A 41 -22.29 7.78 25.42
N PHE A 42 -21.03 7.87 25.87
CA PHE A 42 -20.06 8.87 25.38
C PHE A 42 -18.89 8.30 24.56
N LEU A 43 -18.91 6.99 24.23
CA LEU A 43 -17.96 6.36 23.31
C LEU A 43 -18.66 5.71 22.10
N ALA A 44 -19.74 6.35 21.65
CA ALA A 44 -20.42 6.03 20.40
C ALA A 44 -20.79 7.33 19.70
N GLU A 45 -19.90 7.78 18.80
CA GLU A 45 -20.09 8.65 17.64
C GLU A 45 -18.76 9.38 17.36
N LYS A 46 -17.91 8.85 16.46
CA LYS A 46 -16.80 9.64 15.89
C LYS A 46 -17.43 10.72 15.00
N LYS A 47 -17.67 11.91 15.56
CA LYS A 47 -17.91 13.16 14.81
C LYS A 47 -16.61 13.61 14.14
N PRO A 48 -16.65 14.27 12.97
CA PRO A 48 -15.45 14.90 12.40
C PRO A 48 -15.00 16.03 13.33
N ALA A 49 -13.74 16.00 13.79
CA ALA A 49 -13.18 16.97 14.71
C ALA A 49 -13.05 18.36 14.04
N GLY A 50 -13.53 19.41 14.71
CA GLY A 50 -13.26 20.80 14.34
C GLY A 50 -11.76 21.15 14.38
N ARG A 51 -11.36 22.34 13.91
CA ARG A 51 -9.96 22.83 13.91
C ARG A 51 -9.87 24.30 14.30
N ASP A 52 -8.73 24.74 14.83
CA ASP A 52 -8.48 26.16 15.15
C ASP A 52 -7.39 26.74 14.23
N PHE A 53 -7.77 27.67 13.34
CA PHE A 53 -6.88 28.32 12.38
C PHE A 53 -6.45 29.71 12.86
N VAL A 54 -5.15 29.98 12.84
CA VAL A 54 -4.59 31.30 13.13
C VAL A 54 -3.80 31.77 11.91
N PHE A 55 -4.15 32.94 11.37
CA PHE A 55 -3.38 33.61 10.33
C PHE A 55 -2.48 34.68 10.94
N LEU A 56 -1.18 34.58 10.71
CA LEU A 56 -0.20 35.58 11.14
C LEU A 56 0.32 36.33 9.92
N LEU A 57 -0.08 37.59 9.78
CA LEU A 57 0.11 38.41 8.58
C LEU A 57 1.19 39.47 8.79
N ASP A 58 2.18 39.53 7.90
CA ASP A 58 3.16 40.61 7.87
C ASP A 58 2.50 41.94 7.51
N GLY A 59 2.34 42.79 8.52
CA GLY A 59 1.82 44.14 8.43
C GLY A 59 2.90 45.22 8.40
N SER A 60 4.16 44.88 8.10
CA SER A 60 5.26 45.85 8.01
C SER A 60 5.09 46.83 6.84
N ASP A 61 5.76 47.98 6.89
CA ASP A 61 5.64 48.99 5.82
C ASP A 61 6.05 48.46 4.43
N ALA A 62 6.92 47.43 4.38
CA ALA A 62 7.36 46.80 3.13
C ALA A 62 6.24 46.02 2.41
N THR A 63 5.20 45.59 3.12
CA THR A 63 4.12 44.77 2.55
C THR A 63 2.88 45.57 2.18
N ARG A 64 2.91 46.91 2.29
CA ARG A 64 1.74 47.79 2.08
C ARG A 64 1.05 47.55 0.72
N SER A 65 1.81 47.34 -0.35
CA SER A 65 1.27 47.05 -1.68
C SER A 65 0.73 45.62 -1.84
N GLY A 66 1.29 44.65 -1.11
CA GLY A 66 0.87 43.25 -1.16
C GLY A 66 -0.19 42.86 -0.12
N PHE A 67 -0.50 43.74 0.83
CA PHE A 67 -1.48 43.48 1.89
C PHE A 67 -2.90 43.16 1.37
N PRO A 68 -3.41 43.81 0.30
CA PRO A 68 -4.67 43.39 -0.30
C PRO A 68 -4.66 41.90 -0.71
N ALA A 69 -3.58 41.42 -1.32
CA ALA A 69 -3.46 40.01 -1.72
C ALA A 69 -3.41 39.05 -0.52
N MET A 70 -2.75 39.45 0.58
CA MET A 70 -2.77 38.66 1.83
C MET A 70 -4.19 38.59 2.42
N ARG A 71 -4.92 39.70 2.44
CA ARG A 71 -6.32 39.75 2.91
C ARG A 71 -7.22 38.86 2.05
N ASP A 72 -7.11 38.97 0.73
CA ASP A 72 -7.93 38.21 -0.21
C ASP A 72 -7.60 36.71 -0.13
N PHE A 73 -6.34 36.36 0.13
CA PHE A 73 -5.93 34.98 0.42
C PHE A 73 -6.57 34.43 1.70
N VAL A 74 -6.58 35.19 2.81
CA VAL A 74 -7.28 34.77 4.04
C VAL A 74 -8.77 34.56 3.77
N GLN A 75 -9.44 35.46 3.04
CA GLN A 75 -10.85 35.29 2.66
C GLN A 75 -11.07 34.00 1.87
N SER A 76 -10.21 33.74 0.89
CA SER A 76 -10.27 32.57 0.02
C SER A 76 -10.06 31.24 0.76
N VAL A 77 -9.28 31.23 1.84
CA VAL A 77 -9.12 30.07 2.72
C VAL A 77 -10.33 29.93 3.64
N VAL A 78 -10.76 31.01 4.31
CA VAL A 78 -11.92 31.01 5.22
C VAL A 78 -13.19 30.54 4.51
N GLN A 79 -13.40 30.92 3.24
CA GLN A 79 -14.52 30.46 2.39
C GLN A 79 -14.60 28.92 2.25
N THR A 80 -13.49 28.21 2.48
CA THR A 80 -13.43 26.75 2.39
C THR A 80 -13.58 26.04 3.74
N LEU A 81 -13.55 26.80 4.84
CA LEU A 81 -13.67 26.27 6.20
C LEU A 81 -15.14 26.13 6.59
N SER A 82 -15.45 25.12 7.39
CA SER A 82 -16.77 24.95 7.99
C SER A 82 -16.80 25.65 9.35
N VAL A 83 -16.94 26.98 9.35
CA VAL A 83 -16.87 27.79 10.58
C VAL A 83 -18.16 27.63 11.39
N ASP A 84 -18.00 27.14 12.62
CA ASP A 84 -19.04 26.98 13.64
C ASP A 84 -18.37 26.74 15.00
N ASP A 85 -19.06 27.04 16.10
CA ASP A 85 -18.53 26.86 17.46
C ASP A 85 -18.04 25.44 17.78
N SER A 86 -18.60 24.44 17.10
CA SER A 86 -18.25 23.03 17.22
C SER A 86 -17.33 22.50 16.10
N LYS A 87 -17.05 23.31 15.07
CA LYS A 87 -16.25 22.94 13.88
C LYS A 87 -14.99 23.79 13.75
N ASP A 88 -14.80 24.55 12.67
CA ASP A 88 -13.59 25.36 12.47
C ASP A 88 -13.72 26.73 13.17
N ARG A 89 -12.66 27.19 13.85
CA ARG A 89 -12.53 28.56 14.39
C ARG A 89 -11.37 29.27 13.71
N VAL A 90 -11.43 30.60 13.58
CA VAL A 90 -10.40 31.39 12.90
C VAL A 90 -10.01 32.61 13.73
N SER A 91 -8.71 32.91 13.80
CA SER A 91 -8.14 34.15 14.34
C SER A 91 -7.19 34.76 13.31
N VAL A 92 -7.09 36.09 13.31
CA VAL A 92 -6.17 36.84 12.44
C VAL A 92 -5.35 37.80 13.30
N VAL A 93 -4.03 37.76 13.10
CA VAL A 93 -3.05 38.62 13.79
C VAL A 93 -2.18 39.29 12.74
N GLN A 94 -2.02 40.60 12.82
CA GLN A 94 -1.02 41.33 12.02
C GLN A 94 0.22 41.60 12.87
N TYR A 95 1.42 41.50 12.31
CA TYR A 95 2.66 41.80 13.05
C TYR A 95 3.63 42.67 12.24
N SER A 96 4.41 43.47 12.94
CA SER A 96 5.56 44.19 12.40
C SER A 96 6.59 44.32 13.52
N ARG A 97 6.69 45.49 14.17
CA ARG A 97 7.48 45.66 15.39
C ARG A 97 6.84 44.93 16.58
N GLU A 98 5.52 45.02 16.66
CA GLU A 98 4.67 44.42 17.68
C GLU A 98 3.50 43.67 17.00
N PRO A 99 3.05 42.53 17.55
CA PRO A 99 1.84 41.85 17.09
C PRO A 99 0.58 42.61 17.50
N ALA A 100 -0.45 42.55 16.65
CA ALA A 100 -1.76 43.15 16.88
C ALA A 100 -2.87 42.20 16.42
N VAL A 101 -3.56 41.61 17.38
CA VAL A 101 -4.72 40.75 17.14
C VAL A 101 -5.84 41.57 16.52
N GLN A 102 -6.40 41.06 15.42
CA GLN A 102 -7.59 41.65 14.80
C GLN A 102 -8.86 41.07 15.41
N PHE A 103 -8.85 39.76 15.66
CA PHE A 103 -9.86 39.05 16.45
C PHE A 103 -9.32 37.68 16.91
N TYR A 104 -9.84 37.18 18.03
CA TYR A 104 -9.48 35.89 18.63
C TYR A 104 -10.35 34.74 18.09
N LEU A 105 -10.00 33.48 18.40
CA LEU A 105 -10.68 32.28 17.90
C LEU A 105 -12.14 32.19 18.35
N ASN A 106 -12.50 32.80 19.49
CA ASN A 106 -13.85 32.87 20.04
C ASN A 106 -14.59 34.19 19.74
N THR A 107 -14.05 35.07 18.89
CA THR A 107 -14.68 36.37 18.62
C THR A 107 -15.89 36.27 17.69
N TYR A 108 -15.80 35.42 16.66
CA TYR A 108 -16.86 35.25 15.67
C TYR A 108 -17.18 33.77 15.52
N THR A 109 -18.46 33.44 15.43
CA THR A 109 -18.95 32.05 15.40
C THR A 109 -19.46 31.65 14.02
N THR A 110 -19.61 32.63 13.11
CA THR A 110 -20.08 32.41 11.74
C THR A 110 -19.04 32.80 10.69
N GLN A 111 -19.04 32.07 9.57
CA GLN A 111 -18.15 32.35 8.44
C GLN A 111 -18.34 33.77 7.88
N GLY A 112 -19.58 34.27 7.86
CA GLY A 112 -19.93 35.60 7.33
C GLY A 112 -19.27 36.73 8.12
N GLU A 113 -19.37 36.70 9.45
CA GLU A 113 -18.76 37.72 10.33
C GLU A 113 -17.23 37.77 10.19
N ILE A 114 -16.59 36.60 10.06
CA ILE A 114 -15.15 36.51 9.82
C ILE A 114 -14.80 37.12 8.46
N LEU A 115 -15.54 36.79 7.40
CA LEU A 115 -15.29 37.33 6.06
C LEU A 115 -15.48 38.85 6.01
N ASP A 116 -16.49 39.38 6.68
CA ASP A 116 -16.76 40.83 6.76
C ASP A 116 -15.66 41.55 7.57
N SER A 117 -15.23 40.97 8.70
CA SER A 117 -14.12 41.49 9.50
C SER A 117 -12.80 41.48 8.72
N VAL A 118 -12.49 40.37 8.03
CA VAL A 118 -11.30 40.26 7.18
C VAL A 118 -11.35 41.26 6.02
N ARG A 119 -12.52 41.49 5.40
CA ARG A 119 -12.70 42.49 4.32
C ARG A 119 -12.34 43.90 4.80
N GLY A 120 -12.63 44.22 6.06
CA GLY A 120 -12.35 45.50 6.70
C GLY A 120 -10.91 45.69 7.18
N LEU A 121 -10.04 44.67 7.09
CA LEU A 121 -8.66 44.77 7.59
C LEU A 121 -7.88 45.87 6.87
N ARG A 122 -7.27 46.74 7.68
CA ARG A 122 -6.34 47.77 7.23
C ARG A 122 -4.91 47.33 7.52
N HIS A 123 -4.01 47.66 6.60
CA HIS A 123 -2.58 47.44 6.78
C HIS A 123 -2.08 48.17 8.04
N LYS A 124 -1.39 47.44 8.93
CA LYS A 124 -0.92 47.95 10.22
C LYS A 124 0.22 48.97 10.12
N GLY A 125 1.18 48.74 9.23
CA GLY A 125 2.43 49.51 9.16
C GLY A 125 3.42 49.19 10.29
N GLY A 126 4.65 49.69 10.14
CA GLY A 126 5.70 49.59 11.16
C GLY A 126 6.96 48.84 10.71
N ARG A 127 8.04 49.09 11.44
CA ARG A 127 9.38 48.50 11.27
C ARG A 127 10.12 48.47 12.61
N PRO A 128 11.03 47.51 12.87
CA PRO A 128 11.40 46.36 12.02
C PRO A 128 10.33 45.24 12.03
N LEU A 129 10.54 44.19 11.23
CA LEU A 129 9.71 42.97 11.22
C LEU A 129 10.25 41.99 12.28
N ASN A 130 9.49 41.73 13.34
CA ASN A 130 9.89 40.88 14.46
C ASN A 130 9.03 39.61 14.49
N THR A 131 9.39 38.61 13.68
CA THR A 131 8.65 37.35 13.54
C THR A 131 8.72 36.52 14.83
N GLY A 132 9.86 36.50 15.53
CA GLY A 132 10.04 35.75 16.76
C GLY A 132 9.12 36.22 17.88
N ALA A 133 9.08 37.53 18.12
CA ALA A 133 8.16 38.15 19.08
C ALA A 133 6.68 37.89 18.72
N ALA A 134 6.35 37.88 17.43
CA ALA A 134 5.00 37.55 16.98
C ALA A 134 4.63 36.09 17.27
N LEU A 135 5.54 35.14 17.02
CA LEU A 135 5.33 33.72 17.33
C LEU A 135 5.18 33.48 18.84
N GLN A 136 5.98 34.16 19.67
CA GLN A 136 5.83 34.12 21.14
C GLN A 136 4.47 34.67 21.58
N TYR A 137 4.04 35.78 21.00
CA TYR A 137 2.74 36.35 21.33
C TYR A 137 1.58 35.39 21.02
N LEU A 138 1.69 34.62 19.92
CA LEU A 138 0.69 33.61 19.60
C LEU A 138 0.60 32.50 20.66
N SER A 139 1.72 32.00 21.17
CA SER A 139 1.70 30.98 22.24
C SER A 139 1.08 31.53 23.52
N ASP A 140 1.41 32.79 23.85
CA ASP A 140 1.07 33.37 25.15
C ASP A 140 -0.35 33.94 25.21
N ASN A 141 -0.91 34.32 24.06
CA ASN A 141 -2.18 35.07 24.01
C ASN A 141 -3.25 34.44 23.10
N VAL A 142 -2.87 33.83 21.96
CA VAL A 142 -3.86 33.38 20.95
C VAL A 142 -4.18 31.90 21.08
N PHE A 143 -3.18 31.04 21.23
CA PHE A 143 -3.36 29.60 21.48
C PHE A 143 -3.66 29.29 22.95
N THR A 144 -4.49 30.15 23.57
CA THR A 144 -4.93 30.04 24.97
C THR A 144 -6.44 29.78 25.04
N VAL A 145 -6.88 29.11 26.12
CA VAL A 145 -8.31 28.82 26.35
C VAL A 145 -9.12 30.12 26.42
N SER A 146 -8.58 31.17 27.05
CA SER A 146 -9.20 32.50 27.14
C SER A 146 -9.44 33.15 25.78
N ALA A 147 -8.59 32.86 24.78
CA ALA A 147 -8.74 33.34 23.42
C ALA A 147 -9.55 32.40 22.50
N GLY A 148 -10.11 31.32 23.05
CA GLY A 148 -10.97 30.39 22.32
C GLY A 148 -10.26 29.18 21.70
N SER A 149 -8.98 28.97 22.01
CA SER A 149 -8.26 27.76 21.57
C SER A 149 -8.76 26.53 22.31
N ARG A 150 -9.12 25.50 21.55
CA ARG A 150 -9.57 24.19 22.01
C ARG A 150 -8.42 23.18 22.08
N ARG A 151 -7.19 23.65 22.19
CA ARG A 151 -5.98 22.81 22.28
C ARG A 151 -6.06 21.77 23.41
N LEU A 152 -6.55 22.18 24.58
CA LEU A 152 -6.74 21.28 25.74
C LEU A 152 -7.87 20.25 25.54
N GLU A 153 -8.76 20.48 24.56
CA GLU A 153 -9.84 19.55 24.18
C GLU A 153 -9.39 18.56 23.10
N GLY A 154 -8.13 18.62 22.65
CA GLY A 154 -7.61 17.76 21.60
C GLY A 154 -7.99 18.19 20.17
N VAL A 155 -8.39 19.46 19.99
CA VAL A 155 -8.70 20.03 18.66
C VAL A 155 -7.40 20.46 17.96
N PRO A 156 -7.15 20.05 16.70
CA PRO A 156 -5.98 20.46 15.92
C PRO A 156 -5.83 21.98 15.81
N GLN A 157 -4.61 22.47 16.06
CA GLN A 157 -4.25 23.89 15.99
C GLN A 157 -3.38 24.13 14.75
N VAL A 158 -3.75 25.09 13.90
CA VAL A 158 -3.07 25.38 12.63
C VAL A 158 -2.66 26.85 12.57
N LEU A 159 -1.39 27.12 12.27
CA LEU A 159 -0.85 28.47 12.03
C LEU A 159 -0.45 28.63 10.57
N ILE A 160 -0.94 29.67 9.92
CA ILE A 160 -0.50 30.08 8.57
C ILE A 160 0.20 31.44 8.70
N LEU A 161 1.52 31.43 8.60
CA LEU A 161 2.38 32.62 8.58
C LEU A 161 2.55 33.13 7.15
N LEU A 162 2.31 34.41 6.94
CA LEU A 162 2.62 35.15 5.71
C LEU A 162 3.71 36.17 6.03
N SER A 163 4.92 35.98 5.49
CA SER A 163 6.06 36.87 5.70
C SER A 163 6.50 37.55 4.40
N GLY A 164 6.71 38.86 4.46
CA GLY A 164 7.18 39.68 3.34
C GLY A 164 8.68 39.96 3.38
N GLY A 165 9.37 39.56 4.46
CA GLY A 165 10.78 39.88 4.68
C GLY A 165 11.46 38.97 5.70
N ARG A 166 12.76 39.17 5.88
CA ARG A 166 13.56 38.54 6.94
C ARG A 166 13.22 39.15 8.31
N SER A 167 13.12 38.33 9.35
CA SER A 167 12.96 38.85 10.71
C SER A 167 14.21 39.57 11.22
N ALA A 168 14.00 40.61 12.02
CA ALA A 168 15.05 41.32 12.76
C ALA A 168 15.37 40.68 14.13
N ASP A 169 14.57 39.74 14.60
CA ASP A 169 14.76 38.99 15.84
C ASP A 169 14.91 37.47 15.61
N ASN A 170 15.28 36.75 16.67
CA ASN A 170 15.47 35.30 16.58
C ASN A 170 14.13 34.56 16.64
N VAL A 171 13.88 33.70 15.66
CA VAL A 171 12.64 32.92 15.55
C VAL A 171 12.76 31.51 16.13
N ASP A 172 13.98 31.01 16.35
CA ASP A 172 14.27 29.57 16.54
C ASP A 172 13.57 28.99 17.78
N ALA A 173 13.78 29.61 18.94
CA ALA A 173 13.19 29.16 20.20
C ALA A 173 11.66 29.26 20.21
N GLN A 174 11.12 30.27 19.52
CA GLN A 174 9.69 30.61 19.55
C GLN A 174 8.91 29.71 18.59
N ALA A 175 9.48 29.44 17.42
CA ALA A 175 9.00 28.41 16.52
C ALA A 175 9.03 27.02 17.17
N ALA A 176 10.10 26.68 17.89
CA ALA A 176 10.19 25.41 18.61
C ALA A 176 9.11 25.29 19.70
N ALA A 177 8.86 26.36 20.47
CA ALA A 177 7.83 26.39 21.50
C ALA A 177 6.42 26.16 20.92
N LEU A 178 6.06 26.81 19.80
CA LEU A 178 4.77 26.58 19.13
C LEU A 178 4.62 25.14 18.62
N LYS A 179 5.68 24.55 18.07
CA LYS A 179 5.66 23.14 17.64
C LYS A 179 5.50 22.19 18.84
N GLN A 180 6.16 22.48 19.97
CA GLN A 180 5.98 21.72 21.21
C GLN A 180 4.56 21.82 21.76
N LEU A 181 3.86 22.93 21.52
CA LEU A 181 2.45 23.07 21.87
C LEU A 181 1.50 22.28 20.95
N GLY A 182 2.01 21.57 19.93
CA GLY A 182 1.19 20.81 18.98
C GLY A 182 0.55 21.67 17.89
N VAL A 183 1.10 22.86 17.62
CA VAL A 183 0.63 23.74 16.54
C VAL A 183 1.26 23.34 15.21
N LEU A 184 0.43 23.09 14.20
CA LEU A 184 0.86 22.80 12.83
C LEU A 184 1.12 24.12 12.09
N THR A 185 2.38 24.46 11.88
CA THR A 185 2.80 25.74 11.29
C THR A 185 3.12 25.62 9.79
N PHE A 186 2.49 26.46 8.96
CA PHE A 186 2.80 26.70 7.55
C PHE A 186 3.41 28.09 7.42
N ALA A 187 4.53 28.22 6.70
CA ALA A 187 5.21 29.49 6.51
C ALA A 187 5.27 29.83 5.02
N ILE A 188 4.70 30.95 4.62
CA ILE A 188 4.64 31.39 3.23
C ILE A 188 5.38 32.72 3.11
N GLY A 189 6.48 32.71 2.37
CA GLY A 189 7.34 33.86 2.17
C GLY A 189 7.31 34.41 0.75
N THR A 190 7.62 35.69 0.60
CA THR A 190 7.97 36.27 -0.72
C THR A 190 9.47 36.12 -1.02
N ARG A 191 9.93 36.52 -2.21
CA ARG A 191 11.37 36.55 -2.58
C ARG A 191 12.27 37.32 -1.59
N ASN A 192 11.71 38.23 -0.81
CA ASN A 192 12.45 39.05 0.16
C ASN A 192 12.55 38.38 1.54
N SER A 193 11.91 37.22 1.73
CA SER A 193 11.92 36.46 2.97
C SER A 193 13.11 35.52 3.02
N ASP A 194 13.60 35.23 4.23
CA ASP A 194 14.68 34.25 4.41
C ASP A 194 14.10 32.83 4.42
N SER A 195 14.44 32.04 3.41
CA SER A 195 13.92 30.67 3.26
C SER A 195 14.34 29.75 4.40
N LYS A 196 15.54 29.95 5.00
CA LYS A 196 15.99 29.15 6.15
C LYS A 196 15.17 29.51 7.38
N GLU A 197 14.86 30.80 7.57
CA GLU A 197 14.00 31.26 8.65
C GLU A 197 12.60 30.63 8.55
N LEU A 198 11.99 30.66 7.36
CA LEU A 198 10.67 30.06 7.13
C LEU A 198 10.67 28.55 7.35
N GLN A 199 11.72 27.83 6.92
CA GLN A 199 11.88 26.39 7.17
C GLN A 199 11.98 26.06 8.65
N LYS A 200 12.61 26.93 9.45
CA LYS A 200 12.65 26.76 10.90
C LYS A 200 11.30 27.03 11.55
N ILE A 201 10.52 27.98 11.05
CA ILE A 201 9.18 28.28 11.58
C ILE A 201 8.17 27.20 11.21
N ALA A 202 8.18 26.74 9.96
CA ALA A 202 7.27 25.72 9.44
C ALA A 202 7.45 24.38 10.16
N HIS A 203 6.36 23.64 10.36
CA HIS A 203 6.35 22.38 11.11
C HIS A 203 7.26 21.35 10.44
N SER A 204 7.22 21.32 9.10
CA SER A 204 8.17 20.66 8.22
C SER A 204 8.78 21.69 7.25
N PRO A 205 10.05 21.54 6.82
CA PRO A 205 10.64 22.37 5.78
C PRO A 205 9.85 22.40 4.47
N THR A 206 9.04 21.38 4.18
CA THR A 206 8.15 21.34 2.99
C THR A 206 6.91 22.24 3.13
N TYR A 207 6.58 22.67 4.35
CA TYR A 207 5.51 23.63 4.65
C TYR A 207 6.01 25.08 4.65
N ALA A 208 7.31 25.28 4.37
CA ALA A 208 7.86 26.57 4.01
C ALA A 208 7.72 26.79 2.51
N LEU A 209 6.66 27.50 2.11
CA LEU A 209 6.35 27.81 0.72
C LEU A 209 6.93 29.19 0.37
N SER A 210 7.41 29.33 -0.87
CA SER A 210 7.88 30.61 -1.39
C SER A 210 7.06 31.01 -2.60
N VAL A 211 6.62 32.26 -2.62
CA VAL A 211 6.03 32.93 -3.77
C VAL A 211 6.95 34.08 -4.21
N SER A 212 6.86 34.53 -5.47
CA SER A 212 7.69 35.66 -5.91
C SER A 212 7.21 36.94 -5.23
N GLU A 213 5.91 37.19 -5.26
CA GLU A 213 5.23 38.28 -4.56
C GLU A 213 3.88 37.80 -3.99
N PHE A 214 3.25 38.55 -3.08
CA PHE A 214 1.97 38.14 -2.48
C PHE A 214 0.81 38.02 -3.47
N ASN A 215 0.91 38.68 -4.64
CA ASN A 215 -0.08 38.51 -5.71
C ASN A 215 -0.09 37.08 -6.28
N ASP A 216 0.97 36.30 -6.08
CA ASP A 216 1.08 34.91 -6.52
C ASP A 216 0.55 33.91 -5.47
N LEU A 217 0.05 34.37 -4.32
CA LEU A 217 -0.54 33.51 -3.28
C LEU A 217 -1.63 32.53 -3.78
N PRO A 218 -2.43 32.83 -4.83
CA PRO A 218 -3.36 31.84 -5.39
C PRO A 218 -2.68 30.55 -5.88
N SER A 219 -1.41 30.61 -6.31
CA SER A 219 -0.66 29.45 -6.81
C SER A 219 -0.36 28.42 -5.71
N VAL A 220 -0.20 28.85 -4.46
CA VAL A 220 0.05 27.97 -3.30
C VAL A 220 -1.22 27.46 -2.63
N ARG A 221 -2.39 27.92 -3.09
CA ARG A 221 -3.71 27.54 -2.54
C ARG A 221 -3.98 26.04 -2.65
N HIS A 222 -3.57 25.41 -3.74
CA HIS A 222 -3.78 23.97 -3.94
C HIS A 222 -2.93 23.14 -2.96
N LEU A 223 -1.73 23.60 -2.60
CA LEU A 223 -0.85 22.91 -1.65
C LEU A 223 -1.41 22.90 -0.23
N LEU A 224 -1.99 24.02 0.22
CA LEU A 224 -2.71 24.06 1.51
C LEU A 224 -3.99 23.23 1.52
N LYS A 225 -4.54 22.88 0.35
CA LYS A 225 -5.74 22.01 0.25
C LYS A 225 -5.40 20.54 0.08
N SER A 226 -4.22 20.23 -0.47
CA SER A 226 -3.79 18.86 -0.78
C SER A 226 -2.90 18.22 0.28
N THR A 227 -2.63 18.92 1.40
CA THR A 227 -1.85 18.37 2.51
C THR A 227 -2.70 17.38 3.32
N PRO A 228 -2.38 16.07 3.34
CA PRO A 228 -3.14 15.05 4.07
C PRO A 228 -3.19 15.31 5.59
N ASP A 229 -2.20 16.02 6.13
CA ASP A 229 -2.06 16.32 7.56
C ASP A 229 -3.11 17.29 8.11
N ILE A 230 -3.88 17.96 7.23
CA ILE A 230 -4.98 18.83 7.65
C ILE A 230 -6.22 18.00 8.07
N PHE A 231 -6.24 16.70 7.74
CA PHE A 231 -7.41 15.82 7.93
C PHE A 231 -7.25 14.73 8.98
N PHE A 232 -6.05 14.49 9.54
CA PHE A 232 -5.87 13.53 10.63
C PHE A 232 -4.76 13.97 11.60
N MET A 233 -5.15 14.58 12.72
CA MET A 233 -4.35 14.55 13.95
C MET A 233 -5.18 13.86 15.04
N GLU A 234 -4.74 12.68 15.49
CA GLU A 234 -5.11 12.17 16.81
C GLU A 234 -4.28 12.95 17.83
N ILE A 235 -4.91 13.90 18.53
CA ILE A 235 -4.29 14.50 19.71
C ILE A 235 -4.46 13.51 20.86
N THR A 236 -3.34 13.00 21.37
CA THR A 236 -3.31 12.32 22.66
C THR A 236 -3.44 13.40 23.74
N PRO A 237 -4.39 13.30 24.69
CA PRO A 237 -4.47 14.25 25.79
C PRO A 237 -3.22 14.10 26.66
N GLU A 238 -2.36 15.12 26.65
CA GLU A 238 -1.38 15.30 27.71
C GLU A 238 -2.13 15.40 29.05
N SER A 239 -1.54 14.78 30.07
CA SER A 239 -2.02 14.87 31.44
C SER A 239 -2.09 16.34 31.85
N PRO A 240 -3.23 16.87 32.33
CA PRO A 240 -3.32 18.27 32.69
C PRO A 240 -2.47 18.55 33.94
N THR A 241 -1.33 19.21 33.77
CA THR A 241 -0.72 20.00 34.84
C THR A 241 -1.53 21.30 34.97
N ILE A 242 -2.51 21.33 35.88
CA ILE A 242 -3.29 22.54 36.18
C ILE A 242 -2.74 23.22 37.46
N PRO A 243 -2.29 24.50 37.39
CA PRO A 243 -1.88 25.30 38.54
C PRO A 243 -3.03 25.94 39.35
N GLU A 244 -4.25 25.39 39.35
CA GLU A 244 -5.43 26.02 39.98
C GLU A 244 -6.06 25.25 41.16
N PHE A 245 -5.27 24.50 41.92
CA PHE A 245 -5.71 23.94 43.22
C PHE A 245 -5.06 24.59 44.44
N LYS A 246 -4.69 25.88 44.37
CA LYS A 246 -4.22 26.63 45.55
C LYS A 246 -5.32 27.10 46.50
N ASN A 247 -6.62 26.96 46.16
CA ASN A 247 -7.70 27.49 47.00
C ASN A 247 -8.70 26.45 47.55
N LEU A 248 -8.46 25.14 47.39
CA LEU A 248 -9.25 24.10 48.10
C LEU A 248 -8.43 23.22 49.04
N ALA A 249 -7.15 23.50 49.24
CA ALA A 249 -6.30 22.83 50.22
C ALA A 249 -6.37 23.47 51.62
N ARG A 250 -7.56 23.87 52.07
CA ARG A 250 -7.76 24.41 53.43
C ARG A 250 -8.93 23.80 54.21
N LEU A 251 -9.57 22.75 53.70
CA LEU A 251 -10.56 22.01 54.47
C LEU A 251 -10.28 20.50 54.38
N MET A 252 -10.10 19.89 55.55
CA MET A 252 -9.91 18.46 55.81
C MET A 252 -8.46 17.93 55.83
N VAL A 253 -7.69 18.47 56.77
CA VAL A 253 -6.81 17.64 57.60
C VAL A 253 -7.70 16.90 58.61
N SER A 254 -7.87 15.59 58.48
CA SER A 254 -7.70 14.66 59.60
C SER A 254 -7.94 13.22 59.16
N SER A 255 -6.99 12.36 59.54
CA SER A 255 -7.05 10.90 59.71
C SER A 255 -6.24 10.07 58.69
N GLN A 256 -4.98 9.87 59.08
CA GLN A 256 -3.99 8.96 58.52
C GLN A 256 -4.42 7.49 58.68
N VAL A 257 -5.24 6.95 57.77
CA VAL A 257 -5.42 5.48 57.66
C VAL A 257 -5.55 4.98 56.21
N TYR A 258 -5.83 5.84 55.23
CA TYR A 258 -6.05 5.41 53.84
C TYR A 258 -4.82 5.42 52.92
N PHE A 259 -3.63 5.79 53.41
CA PHE A 259 -2.44 5.92 52.56
C PHE A 259 -1.70 4.59 52.27
N LYS A 260 -2.03 3.49 52.96
CA LYS A 260 -1.34 2.19 52.77
C LYS A 260 -2.15 1.10 52.06
N CYS A 261 -3.45 1.32 51.81
CA CYS A 261 -4.29 0.35 51.10
C CYS A 261 -4.59 0.76 49.63
N SER A 262 -4.38 2.02 49.25
CA SER A 262 -4.49 2.46 47.85
C SER A 262 -3.22 2.25 47.03
N GLN A 263 -2.03 2.14 47.64
CA GLN A 263 -0.78 1.87 46.91
C GLN A 263 -0.60 0.41 46.49
N LEU A 264 -1.18 -0.56 47.21
CA LEU A 264 -1.07 -2.00 46.87
C LEU A 264 -2.17 -2.49 45.91
N LEU A 265 -3.33 -1.82 45.86
CA LEU A 265 -4.39 -2.13 44.89
C LEU A 265 -4.20 -1.40 43.55
N PHE A 266 -3.44 -0.29 43.50
CA PHE A 266 -3.06 0.34 42.24
C PHE A 266 -1.92 -0.42 41.54
N SER A 267 -1.00 -1.04 42.29
CA SER A 267 0.10 -1.84 41.73
C SER A 267 -0.30 -3.22 41.21
N CYS A 268 -1.50 -3.71 41.54
CA CYS A 268 -2.00 -5.00 41.05
C CYS A 268 -3.11 -4.91 40.00
N LEU A 269 -3.69 -3.72 39.73
CA LEU A 269 -4.81 -3.59 38.79
C LEU A 269 -4.57 -2.67 37.59
N PHE A 270 -3.48 -1.89 37.55
CA PHE A 270 -3.05 -1.16 36.36
C PHE A 270 -1.53 -1.09 36.30
N SER A 271 -0.89 -2.13 35.76
CA SER A 271 0.44 -1.97 35.18
C SER A 271 0.25 -1.28 33.84
N VAL A 272 0.44 0.04 33.78
CA VAL A 272 0.63 0.73 32.49
C VAL A 272 1.91 0.15 31.92
N ASP A 273 1.80 -0.70 30.90
CA ASP A 273 2.94 -1.34 30.26
C ASP A 273 3.77 -0.24 29.59
N THR A 274 4.88 0.17 30.22
CA THR A 274 5.83 1.08 29.58
C THR A 274 6.41 0.37 28.36
N ALA A 275 6.47 1.03 27.20
CA ALA A 275 7.00 0.41 25.99
C ALA A 275 8.39 -0.21 26.23
N LYS A 276 8.50 -1.50 25.94
CA LYS A 276 9.71 -2.31 26.11
C LYS A 276 10.75 -1.86 25.08
N LYS A 277 12.04 -1.81 25.43
CA LYS A 277 13.15 -1.58 24.49
C LYS A 277 14.27 -2.58 24.72
N ASP A 278 14.99 -2.93 23.65
CA ASP A 278 16.26 -3.65 23.74
C ASP A 278 17.39 -2.71 23.29
N ILE A 279 18.32 -2.41 24.20
CA ILE A 279 19.32 -1.36 24.01
C ILE A 279 20.72 -2.00 24.09
N VAL A 280 21.50 -1.81 23.04
CA VAL A 280 22.88 -2.29 22.96
C VAL A 280 23.82 -1.09 22.94
N PHE A 281 24.76 -1.04 23.87
CA PHE A 281 25.88 -0.10 23.82
C PHE A 281 27.08 -0.79 23.18
N LEU A 282 27.58 -0.21 22.09
CA LEU A 282 28.79 -0.69 21.41
C LEU A 282 29.90 0.34 21.63
N LEU A 283 30.90 -0.05 22.43
CA LEU A 283 31.94 0.83 22.96
C LEU A 283 33.27 0.57 22.26
N ASP A 284 33.87 1.60 21.65
CA ASP A 284 35.23 1.52 21.12
C ASP A 284 36.25 1.41 22.26
N GLY A 285 36.86 0.23 22.37
CA GLY A 285 37.92 -0.13 23.31
C GLY A 285 39.32 -0.12 22.69
N SER A 286 39.51 0.51 21.53
CA SER A 286 40.84 0.69 20.91
C SER A 286 41.74 1.61 21.74
N ASP A 287 43.05 1.54 21.54
CA ASP A 287 44.04 2.32 22.30
C ASP A 287 43.81 3.84 22.21
N GLY A 288 43.14 4.32 21.15
CA GLY A 288 42.77 5.71 20.96
C GLY A 288 41.72 6.24 21.95
N THR A 289 40.92 5.36 22.57
CA THR A 289 39.85 5.75 23.51
C THR A 289 40.23 5.58 24.97
N ARG A 290 41.45 5.11 25.28
CA ARG A 290 41.87 4.74 26.64
C ARG A 290 41.62 5.84 27.68
N ASN A 291 41.89 7.11 27.33
CA ASN A 291 41.69 8.25 28.22
C ASN A 291 40.22 8.68 28.33
N GLY A 292 39.40 8.43 27.30
CA GLY A 292 37.97 8.76 27.27
C GLY A 292 37.05 7.63 27.73
N PHE A 293 37.59 6.42 27.92
CA PHE A 293 36.82 5.24 28.31
C PHE A 293 36.06 5.41 29.64
N PRO A 294 36.62 6.03 30.70
CA PRO A 294 35.83 6.32 31.90
C PRO A 294 34.59 7.18 31.62
N ALA A 295 34.69 8.17 30.72
CA ALA A 295 33.55 9.00 30.35
C ALA A 295 32.49 8.24 29.53
N MET A 296 32.89 7.23 28.76
CA MET A 296 31.95 6.31 28.10
C MET A 296 31.16 5.48 29.13
N LEU A 297 31.83 4.95 30.15
CA LEU A 297 31.18 4.17 31.22
C LEU A 297 30.19 5.04 31.98
N ASP A 298 30.60 6.25 32.38
CA ASP A 298 29.72 7.23 33.02
C ASP A 298 28.49 7.56 32.17
N PHE A 299 28.66 7.66 30.84
CA PHE A 299 27.55 7.90 29.93
C PHE A 299 26.57 6.71 29.88
N VAL A 300 27.07 5.48 29.79
CA VAL A 300 26.24 4.27 29.85
C VAL A 300 25.46 4.22 31.16
N GLU A 301 26.12 4.49 32.30
CA GLU A 301 25.47 4.54 33.62
C GLU A 301 24.31 5.54 33.64
N ARG A 302 24.56 6.79 33.23
CA ARG A 302 23.54 7.86 33.22
C ARG A 302 22.37 7.56 32.30
N VAL A 303 22.60 6.89 31.17
CA VAL A 303 21.51 6.47 30.28
C VAL A 303 20.71 5.34 30.94
N VAL A 304 21.38 4.32 31.48
CA VAL A 304 20.74 3.19 32.18
C VAL A 304 19.93 3.66 33.40
N GLU A 305 20.40 4.67 34.12
CA GLU A 305 19.68 5.30 35.24
C GLU A 305 18.30 5.85 34.83
N LYS A 306 18.14 6.30 33.58
CA LYS A 306 16.87 6.79 33.04
C LYS A 306 15.96 5.68 32.48
N LEU A 307 16.46 4.45 32.31
CA LEU A 307 15.69 3.31 31.76
C LEU A 307 14.83 2.60 32.82
N ASN A 308 13.76 1.94 32.35
CA ASN A 308 12.91 1.08 33.17
C ASN A 308 13.35 -0.37 33.01
N VAL A 309 14.49 -0.75 33.57
CA VAL A 309 15.09 -2.09 33.41
C VAL A 309 14.24 -3.16 34.11
N GLY A 310 14.05 -4.30 33.44
CA GLY A 310 13.36 -5.46 34.02
C GLY A 310 13.22 -6.61 33.02
N GLU A 311 12.99 -7.82 33.51
CA GLU A 311 12.83 -9.04 32.67
C GLU A 311 11.79 -8.85 31.54
N ASN A 312 10.69 -8.16 31.85
CA ASN A 312 9.62 -7.81 30.93
C ASN A 312 9.56 -6.31 30.57
N LYS A 313 10.64 -5.55 30.80
CA LYS A 313 10.70 -4.09 30.56
C LYS A 313 11.87 -3.76 29.62
N ASP A 314 12.65 -2.70 29.85
CA ASP A 314 13.85 -2.41 29.06
C ASP A 314 14.96 -3.45 29.35
N ARG A 315 15.66 -3.90 28.31
CA ARG A 315 16.84 -4.79 28.39
C ARG A 315 18.07 -4.09 27.84
N VAL A 316 19.23 -4.32 28.44
CA VAL A 316 20.48 -3.66 28.10
C VAL A 316 21.58 -4.68 27.88
N SER A 317 22.41 -4.46 26.86
CA SER A 317 23.65 -5.19 26.59
C SER A 317 24.79 -4.19 26.38
N VAL A 318 26.01 -4.59 26.76
CA VAL A 318 27.23 -3.81 26.51
C VAL A 318 28.24 -4.69 25.79
N VAL A 319 28.73 -4.18 24.67
CA VAL A 319 29.72 -4.80 23.80
C VAL A 319 30.91 -3.85 23.70
N GLN A 320 32.12 -4.37 23.82
CA GLN A 320 33.34 -3.59 23.61
C GLN A 320 34.11 -4.16 22.43
N TYR A 321 34.66 -3.29 21.58
CA TYR A 321 35.39 -3.71 20.38
C TYR A 321 36.71 -2.97 20.17
N SER A 322 37.67 -3.64 19.53
CA SER A 322 38.84 -3.01 18.91
C SER A 322 39.11 -3.73 17.59
N ILE A 323 40.11 -4.61 17.52
CA ILE A 323 40.34 -5.49 16.36
C ILE A 323 39.24 -6.56 16.27
N ASP A 324 38.77 -7.00 17.43
CA ASP A 324 37.71 -7.97 17.65
C ASP A 324 36.64 -7.38 18.59
N ALA A 325 35.44 -7.98 18.60
CA ALA A 325 34.31 -7.54 19.42
C ALA A 325 33.92 -8.65 20.41
N GLU A 326 33.50 -8.25 21.61
CA GLU A 326 33.02 -9.16 22.65
C GLU A 326 31.91 -8.52 23.46
N ALA A 327 30.84 -9.28 23.70
CA ALA A 327 29.81 -8.88 24.64
C ALA A 327 30.31 -9.10 26.07
N HIS A 328 30.31 -8.05 26.88
CA HIS A 328 30.54 -8.20 28.32
C HIS A 328 29.32 -8.83 29.00
N PHE A 329 28.13 -8.51 28.53
CA PHE A 329 26.89 -9.19 28.88
C PHE A 329 25.82 -8.99 27.80
N TYR A 330 24.91 -9.96 27.70
CA TYR A 330 23.81 -10.00 26.72
C TYR A 330 22.52 -9.38 27.30
N LEU A 331 21.51 -9.17 26.43
CA LEU A 331 20.24 -8.52 26.80
C LEU A 331 19.45 -9.27 27.88
N ASN A 332 19.67 -10.58 28.02
CA ASN A 332 19.05 -11.44 29.04
C ASN A 332 19.94 -11.72 30.26
N THR A 333 21.13 -11.11 30.37
CA THR A 333 22.06 -11.41 31.46
C THR A 333 21.64 -10.78 32.80
N TYR A 334 21.26 -9.51 32.79
CA TYR A 334 20.86 -8.77 33.99
C TYR A 334 19.43 -8.24 33.86
N THR A 335 18.66 -8.33 34.95
CA THR A 335 17.26 -7.89 35.01
C THR A 335 17.05 -6.70 35.95
N THR A 336 18.08 -6.27 36.67
CA THR A 336 18.03 -5.10 37.56
C THR A 336 19.00 -4.01 37.11
N LYS A 337 18.66 -2.76 37.42
CA LYS A 337 19.47 -1.59 37.11
C LYS A 337 20.81 -1.62 37.86
N ASP A 338 20.78 -2.01 39.12
CA ASP A 338 21.96 -2.03 39.99
C ASP A 338 23.01 -3.04 39.51
N ASP A 339 22.57 -4.21 39.01
CA ASP A 339 23.48 -5.22 38.44
C ASP A 339 24.16 -4.73 37.15
N ILE A 340 23.40 -4.06 36.28
CA ILE A 340 23.94 -3.47 35.05
C ILE A 340 24.96 -2.38 35.39
N VAL A 341 24.60 -1.42 36.24
CA VAL A 341 25.49 -0.32 36.65
C VAL A 341 26.74 -0.87 37.36
N GLY A 342 26.57 -1.84 38.26
CA GLY A 342 27.67 -2.53 38.93
C GLY A 342 28.62 -3.23 37.95
N SER A 343 28.07 -3.91 36.94
CA SER A 343 28.86 -4.57 35.90
C SER A 343 29.58 -3.56 34.99
N VAL A 344 28.95 -2.43 34.66
CA VAL A 344 29.54 -1.36 33.82
C VAL A 344 30.72 -0.70 34.53
N ARG A 345 30.62 -0.43 35.84
CA ARG A 345 31.73 0.11 36.66
C ARG A 345 32.96 -0.78 36.70
N GLY A 346 32.77 -2.09 36.55
CA GLY A 346 33.84 -3.08 36.54
C GLY A 346 34.54 -3.23 35.18
N LEU A 347 34.04 -2.60 34.12
CA LEU A 347 34.59 -2.76 32.77
C LEU A 347 35.98 -2.14 32.68
N ARG A 348 36.91 -2.91 32.13
CA ARG A 348 38.25 -2.45 31.80
C ARG A 348 38.34 -2.16 30.30
N HIS A 349 39.15 -1.18 29.95
CA HIS A 349 39.50 -0.89 28.57
C HIS A 349 40.20 -2.11 27.93
N ARG A 350 39.72 -2.52 26.75
CA ARG A 350 40.14 -3.75 26.03
C ARG A 350 41.55 -3.60 25.45
N GLY A 351 41.86 -2.43 24.91
CA GLY A 351 43.06 -2.19 24.13
C GLY A 351 42.98 -2.77 22.72
N GLY A 352 43.91 -2.35 21.86
CA GLY A 352 44.00 -2.77 20.47
C GLY A 352 44.27 -1.60 19.54
N ARG A 353 45.08 -1.82 18.49
CA ARG A 353 45.66 -0.73 17.69
C ARG A 353 44.66 0.04 16.83
N ALA A 354 43.51 -0.55 16.47
CA ALA A 354 42.53 0.08 15.60
C ALA A 354 41.10 -0.41 15.90
N PRO A 355 40.06 0.42 15.65
CA PRO A 355 38.67 0.02 15.75
C PRO A 355 38.17 -0.62 14.43
N ASN A 356 37.82 -1.90 14.48
CA ASN A 356 37.11 -2.62 13.41
C ASN A 356 35.59 -2.51 13.64
N THR A 357 35.04 -1.32 13.38
CA THR A 357 33.62 -1.00 13.61
C THR A 357 32.70 -1.86 12.74
N GLY A 358 33.09 -2.22 11.52
CA GLY A 358 32.30 -3.08 10.65
C GLY A 358 32.11 -4.48 11.23
N ALA A 359 33.21 -5.13 11.61
CA ALA A 359 33.20 -6.43 12.28
C ALA A 359 32.44 -6.39 13.60
N ALA A 360 32.55 -5.28 14.35
CA ALA A 360 31.83 -5.09 15.61
C ALA A 360 30.31 -4.98 15.41
N LEU A 361 29.84 -4.24 14.40
CA LEU A 361 28.42 -4.20 14.03
C LEU A 361 27.91 -5.58 13.58
N GLN A 362 28.72 -6.32 12.82
CA GLN A 362 28.39 -7.68 12.43
C GLN A 362 28.29 -8.60 13.66
N TYR A 363 29.21 -8.48 14.62
CA TYR A 363 29.16 -9.22 15.87
C TYR A 363 27.88 -8.92 16.67
N VAL A 364 27.47 -7.65 16.78
CA VAL A 364 26.22 -7.25 17.43
C VAL A 364 25.02 -7.92 16.77
N ARG A 365 24.95 -7.92 15.43
CA ARG A 365 23.89 -8.59 14.67
C ARG A 365 23.85 -10.10 14.97
N ASP A 366 25.01 -10.75 14.86
CA ASP A 366 25.11 -12.22 14.84
C ASP A 366 25.06 -12.83 16.25
N ASN A 367 25.39 -12.07 17.30
CA ASN A 367 25.56 -12.60 18.65
C ASN A 367 24.70 -11.91 19.71
N VAL A 368 24.35 -10.62 19.55
CA VAL A 368 23.69 -9.84 20.61
C VAL A 368 22.22 -9.58 20.30
N LEU A 369 21.89 -9.24 19.06
CA LEU A 369 20.52 -9.02 18.59
C LEU A 369 19.84 -10.33 18.18
N THR A 370 20.15 -11.41 18.88
CA THR A 370 19.56 -12.74 18.66
C THR A 370 18.59 -13.10 19.78
N SER A 371 17.58 -13.93 19.48
CA SER A 371 16.62 -14.36 20.50
C SER A 371 17.28 -15.14 21.64
N SER A 372 18.34 -15.90 21.37
CA SER A 372 19.13 -16.62 22.37
C SER A 372 19.90 -15.69 23.31
N ALA A 373 20.31 -14.50 22.84
CA ALA A 373 20.95 -13.46 23.64
C ALA A 373 19.94 -12.52 24.32
N GLY A 374 18.64 -12.78 24.22
CA GLY A 374 17.60 -12.01 24.88
C GLY A 374 16.97 -10.90 24.06
N SER A 375 17.31 -10.76 22.78
CA SER A 375 16.64 -9.82 21.88
C SER A 375 15.20 -10.25 21.59
N ARG A 376 14.29 -9.29 21.64
CA ARG A 376 12.86 -9.42 21.38
C ARG A 376 12.47 -8.80 20.03
N HIS A 377 13.39 -8.72 19.08
CA HIS A 377 13.13 -8.19 17.74
C HIS A 377 11.97 -8.92 17.03
N LEU A 378 11.82 -10.24 17.21
CA LEU A 378 10.69 -11.02 16.68
C LEU A 378 9.33 -10.70 17.34
N GLN A 379 9.35 -10.05 18.51
CA GLN A 379 8.16 -9.61 19.23
C GLN A 379 7.79 -8.16 18.89
N GLY A 380 8.47 -7.55 17.92
CA GLY A 380 8.27 -6.15 17.52
C GLY A 380 8.84 -5.12 18.49
N VAL A 381 9.59 -5.55 19.52
CA VAL A 381 10.25 -4.64 20.47
C VAL A 381 11.33 -3.85 19.73
N PRO A 382 11.41 -2.51 19.87
CA PRO A 382 12.41 -1.70 19.20
C PRO A 382 13.82 -2.10 19.66
N GLN A 383 14.70 -2.31 18.68
CA GLN A 383 16.11 -2.61 18.89
C GLN A 383 16.92 -1.33 18.69
N ILE A 384 17.71 -0.93 19.67
CA ILE A 384 18.42 0.35 19.67
C ILE A 384 19.91 0.09 19.87
N LEU A 385 20.73 0.64 18.99
CA LEU A 385 22.19 0.53 19.06
C LEU A 385 22.77 1.92 19.31
N ILE A 386 23.52 2.08 20.40
CA ILE A 386 24.27 3.29 20.71
C ILE A 386 25.75 2.97 20.53
N LEU A 387 26.33 3.47 19.44
CA LEU A 387 27.73 3.30 19.09
C LEU A 387 28.55 4.50 19.60
N LEU A 388 29.50 4.26 20.49
CA LEU A 388 30.50 5.25 20.90
C LEU A 388 31.82 4.95 20.18
N ASN A 389 32.12 5.73 19.15
CA ASN A 389 33.27 5.50 18.27
C ASN A 389 34.37 6.56 18.49
N GLY A 390 35.61 6.12 18.71
CA GLY A 390 36.74 7.01 18.97
C GLY A 390 37.53 7.40 17.73
N GLY A 391 37.37 6.67 16.63
CA GLY A 391 38.19 6.84 15.44
C GLY A 391 37.55 6.30 14.16
N ARG A 392 38.20 6.56 13.02
CA ARG A 392 37.80 5.98 11.73
C ARG A 392 37.97 4.46 11.75
N SER A 393 37.02 3.71 11.22
CA SER A 393 37.11 2.25 11.15
C SER A 393 38.26 1.79 10.24
N SER A 394 38.92 0.68 10.60
CA SER A 394 39.93 0.03 9.77
C SER A 394 39.38 -1.01 8.78
N ASP A 395 38.07 -1.26 8.82
CA ASP A 395 37.34 -2.20 7.97
C ASP A 395 36.09 -1.57 7.33
N ASN A 396 35.39 -2.34 6.48
CA ASN A 396 34.20 -1.87 5.80
C ASN A 396 32.99 -1.85 6.76
N VAL A 397 32.47 -0.65 7.01
CA VAL A 397 31.30 -0.43 7.88
C VAL A 397 29.95 -0.44 7.15
N ASP A 398 29.94 -0.27 5.83
CA ASP A 398 28.72 -0.01 5.07
C ASP A 398 27.82 -1.25 5.00
N THR A 399 28.39 -2.44 4.77
CA THR A 399 27.62 -3.68 4.70
C THR A 399 26.99 -4.06 6.06
N PRO A 400 27.73 -4.06 7.18
CA PRO A 400 27.15 -4.33 8.49
C PRO A 400 26.14 -3.26 8.94
N ALA A 401 26.42 -1.98 8.70
CA ALA A 401 25.51 -0.88 9.07
C ALA A 401 24.21 -0.92 8.27
N SER A 402 24.28 -1.12 6.95
CA SER A 402 23.08 -1.27 6.10
C SER A 402 22.25 -2.49 6.49
N THR A 403 22.89 -3.59 6.88
CA THR A 403 22.16 -4.78 7.34
C THR A 403 21.41 -4.51 8.64
N LEU A 404 22.03 -3.86 9.63
CA LEU A 404 21.35 -3.49 10.87
C LEU A 404 20.17 -2.53 10.63
N LYS A 405 20.32 -1.58 9.71
CA LYS A 405 19.23 -0.67 9.31
C LYS A 405 18.06 -1.42 8.67
N GLN A 406 18.34 -2.39 7.80
CA GLN A 406 17.31 -3.25 7.19
C GLN A 406 16.57 -4.11 8.22
N LEU A 407 17.24 -4.51 9.29
CA LEU A 407 16.65 -5.23 10.43
C LEU A 407 15.86 -4.33 11.39
N GLY A 408 15.70 -3.04 11.06
CA GLY A 408 14.96 -2.09 11.89
C GLY A 408 15.68 -1.68 13.17
N VAL A 409 17.01 -1.87 13.23
CA VAL A 409 17.82 -1.44 14.37
C VAL A 409 18.06 0.06 14.29
N LEU A 410 17.66 0.78 15.34
CA LEU A 410 17.84 2.21 15.43
C LEU A 410 19.24 2.54 15.96
N THR A 411 20.16 2.87 15.05
CA THR A 411 21.55 3.18 15.39
C THR A 411 21.80 4.67 15.60
N PHE A 412 22.34 5.03 16.76
CA PHE A 412 22.93 6.34 17.08
C PHE A 412 24.45 6.19 17.11
N ALA A 413 25.16 6.86 16.20
CA ALA A 413 26.61 6.88 16.21
C ALA A 413 27.09 8.20 16.84
N ILE A 414 27.83 8.08 17.94
CA ILE A 414 28.42 9.21 18.65
C ILE A 414 29.93 9.11 18.50
N GLY A 415 30.54 10.11 17.89
CA GLY A 415 32.00 10.12 17.68
C GLY A 415 32.68 11.39 18.18
N THR A 416 33.98 11.29 18.43
CA THR A 416 34.83 12.43 18.81
C THR A 416 35.48 13.08 17.59
N ARG A 417 36.35 14.09 17.78
CA ARG A 417 37.15 14.71 16.70
C ARG A 417 37.96 13.71 15.86
N GLY A 418 38.30 12.54 16.40
CA GLY A 418 39.05 11.50 15.68
C GLY A 418 38.18 10.65 14.75
N SER A 419 36.86 10.78 14.84
CA SER A 419 35.90 10.02 14.02
C SER A 419 35.61 10.73 12.70
N ASP A 420 35.38 9.95 11.65
CA ASP A 420 34.93 10.46 10.36
C ASP A 420 33.42 10.74 10.40
N SER A 421 33.01 12.00 10.24
CA SER A 421 31.60 12.39 10.32
C SER A 421 30.73 11.78 9.23
N ALA A 422 31.28 11.58 8.03
CA ALA A 422 30.57 10.90 6.94
C ALA A 422 30.41 9.41 7.25
N GLU A 423 31.40 8.79 7.88
CA GLU A 423 31.31 7.41 8.37
C GLU A 423 30.23 7.28 9.47
N LEU A 424 30.20 8.18 10.45
CA LEU A 424 29.16 8.18 11.50
C LEU A 424 27.75 8.35 10.93
N GLN A 425 27.58 9.19 9.89
CA GLN A 425 26.29 9.33 9.19
C GLN A 425 25.91 8.04 8.45
N ARG A 426 26.87 7.36 7.82
CA ARG A 426 26.65 6.05 7.18
C ARG A 426 26.35 4.94 8.18
N LEU A 427 26.90 5.01 9.40
CA LEU A 427 26.64 4.07 10.50
C LEU A 427 25.26 4.28 11.15
N SER A 428 24.81 5.53 11.25
CA SER A 428 23.58 5.94 11.94
C SER A 428 22.31 5.63 11.12
N SER A 429 21.21 5.25 11.78
CA SER A 429 19.94 4.93 11.11
C SER A 429 19.35 6.11 10.32
N ASP A 430 19.56 7.32 10.82
CA ASP A 430 19.33 8.59 10.15
C ASP A 430 20.63 9.44 10.23
N PRO A 431 21.01 10.20 9.20
CA PRO A 431 22.19 11.07 9.27
C PRO A 431 22.15 12.07 10.44
N SER A 432 20.97 12.48 10.92
CA SER A 432 20.80 13.34 12.10
C SER A 432 21.05 12.63 13.43
N HIS A 433 21.09 11.30 13.45
CA HIS A 433 21.48 10.49 14.61
C HIS A 433 23.00 10.31 14.73
N ALA A 434 23.77 10.83 13.77
CA ALA A 434 25.22 10.95 13.88
C ALA A 434 25.56 12.18 14.72
N LEU A 435 25.94 11.94 15.97
CA LEU A 435 26.30 12.98 16.93
C LEU A 435 27.81 13.09 17.02
N SER A 436 28.31 14.32 17.07
CA SER A 436 29.73 14.58 17.27
C SER A 436 29.94 15.39 18.52
N VAL A 437 30.90 14.95 19.34
CA VAL A 437 31.37 15.65 20.52
C VAL A 437 32.86 15.97 20.35
N SER A 438 33.36 16.98 21.05
CA SER A 438 34.78 17.35 20.96
C SER A 438 35.67 16.26 21.56
N ASP A 439 35.22 15.67 22.67
CA ASP A 439 35.86 14.60 23.42
C ASP A 439 34.76 13.81 24.16
N PHE A 440 35.04 12.58 24.62
CA PHE A 440 34.05 11.79 25.36
C PHE A 440 33.65 12.40 26.70
N THR A 441 34.47 13.30 27.26
CA THR A 441 34.09 14.11 28.43
C THR A 441 32.89 15.04 28.16
N ASP A 442 32.62 15.39 26.89
CA ASP A 442 31.48 16.24 26.48
C ASP A 442 30.20 15.44 26.18
N LEU A 443 30.18 14.11 26.38
CA LEU A 443 29.00 13.25 26.19
C LEU A 443 27.71 13.72 26.91
N PRO A 444 27.75 14.40 28.07
CA PRO A 444 26.53 14.96 28.67
C PRO A 444 25.76 15.92 27.75
N SER A 445 26.43 16.62 26.83
CA SER A 445 25.79 17.56 25.90
C SER A 445 24.85 16.88 24.90
N VAL A 446 25.15 15.63 24.51
CA VAL A 446 24.33 14.83 23.59
C VAL A 446 23.33 13.93 24.31
N GLN A 447 23.44 13.81 25.64
CA GLN A 447 22.57 12.97 26.46
C GLN A 447 21.11 13.40 26.40
N GLU A 448 20.82 14.70 26.35
CA GLU A 448 19.43 15.22 26.26
C GLU A 448 18.81 14.99 24.87
N GLN A 449 19.63 15.06 23.81
CA GLN A 449 19.18 14.72 22.45
C GLN A 449 18.83 13.24 22.36
N LEU A 450 19.68 12.36 22.88
CA LEU A 450 19.41 10.93 22.95
C LEU A 450 18.19 10.63 23.83
N SER A 451 18.08 11.27 25.00
CA SER A 451 16.95 11.09 25.92
C SER A 451 15.61 11.50 25.29
N SER A 452 15.60 12.57 24.49
CA SER A 452 14.43 13.05 23.75
C SER A 452 13.97 12.08 22.65
N VAL A 453 14.91 11.47 21.92
CA VAL A 453 14.55 10.47 20.89
C VAL A 453 14.11 9.15 21.54
N MET A 454 14.79 8.72 22.61
CA MET A 454 14.46 7.51 23.37
C MET A 454 13.10 7.59 24.06
N SER A 455 12.67 8.79 24.49
CA SER A 455 11.35 9.00 25.10
C SER A 455 10.21 9.00 24.08
N ARG A 456 10.44 9.44 22.83
CA ARG A 456 9.46 9.33 21.74
C ARG A 456 9.16 7.88 21.35
N LEU A 457 10.14 6.99 21.50
CA LEU A 457 9.95 5.55 21.28
C LEU A 457 9.11 4.87 22.38
N ASN A 458 8.81 5.56 23.49
CA ASN A 458 7.93 5.04 24.54
C ASN A 458 6.42 5.19 24.25
N MET A 459 6.06 6.02 23.26
CA MET A 459 4.66 6.36 22.97
C MET A 459 4.14 5.73 21.66
N SER A 460 4.99 5.03 20.92
CA SER A 460 4.68 4.57 19.57
C SER A 460 5.21 3.17 19.32
N GLN A 461 4.31 2.20 19.18
CA GLN A 461 4.49 1.05 18.28
C GLN A 461 3.12 0.40 18.09
N THR A 462 2.51 0.49 16.91
CA THR A 462 2.91 -0.28 15.73
C THR A 462 2.37 0.43 14.48
N LEU A 463 3.24 1.00 13.62
CA LEU A 463 3.03 1.31 12.18
C LEU A 463 3.92 2.44 11.57
N TYR A 464 4.93 2.96 12.27
CA TYR A 464 5.66 4.16 11.80
C TYR A 464 6.95 3.96 10.98
N PHE A 465 7.10 2.88 10.21
CA PHE A 465 8.29 2.74 9.32
C PHE A 465 8.00 2.45 7.83
N LEU A 466 6.77 2.73 7.35
CA LEU A 466 6.44 2.66 5.92
C LEU A 466 5.94 3.99 5.30
N ALA A 467 5.92 5.10 6.04
CA ALA A 467 5.54 6.39 5.48
C ALA A 467 6.69 7.40 5.57
N GLU A 468 7.02 7.97 4.41
CA GLU A 468 7.98 9.07 4.15
C GLU A 468 9.47 8.71 3.96
N LYS A 469 9.81 8.21 2.77
CA LYS A 469 10.95 8.74 2.01
C LYS A 469 10.53 9.05 0.58
N LYS A 470 10.30 10.33 0.27
CA LYS A 470 10.47 10.80 -1.11
C LYS A 470 11.97 10.95 -1.34
N PRO A 471 12.58 10.28 -2.34
CA PRO A 471 13.98 10.48 -2.66
C PRO A 471 14.21 11.90 -3.22
N ALA A 472 15.26 12.57 -2.74
CA ALA A 472 15.66 13.90 -3.17
C ALA A 472 16.38 13.85 -4.54
N GLY A 473 15.63 13.73 -5.65
CA GLY A 473 16.18 13.81 -7.02
C GLY A 473 16.18 12.49 -7.80
N ARG A 474 16.81 12.46 -8.98
CA ARG A 474 16.82 11.32 -9.94
C ARG A 474 18.19 11.13 -10.58
N ASP A 475 18.52 9.91 -10.99
CA ASP A 475 19.77 9.62 -11.71
C ASP A 475 19.46 9.35 -13.20
N PHE A 476 19.92 10.24 -14.09
CA PHE A 476 19.70 10.15 -15.54
C PHE A 476 20.94 9.60 -16.25
N VAL A 477 20.77 8.55 -17.05
CA VAL A 477 21.80 8.01 -17.93
C VAL A 477 21.34 8.14 -19.38
N PHE A 478 22.13 8.82 -20.21
CA PHE A 478 21.92 8.89 -21.65
C PHE A 478 22.82 7.87 -22.35
N LEU A 479 22.21 6.96 -23.11
CA LEU A 479 22.91 5.98 -23.93
C LEU A 479 22.73 6.35 -25.41
N LEU A 480 23.81 6.78 -26.05
CA LEU A 480 23.80 7.37 -27.39
C LEU A 480 24.43 6.40 -28.41
N ASP A 481 23.73 6.10 -29.50
CA ASP A 481 24.28 5.37 -30.64
C ASP A 481 25.39 6.19 -31.30
N GLY A 482 26.64 5.80 -31.04
CA GLY A 482 27.85 6.37 -31.60
C GLY A 482 28.37 5.61 -32.82
N SER A 483 27.59 4.72 -33.43
CA SER A 483 28.00 3.96 -34.62
C SER A 483 28.20 4.86 -35.84
N ASP A 484 28.96 4.39 -36.83
CA ASP A 484 29.22 5.19 -38.05
C ASP A 484 27.95 5.62 -38.80
N ALA A 485 26.82 4.92 -38.61
CA ALA A 485 25.54 5.22 -39.24
C ALA A 485 24.90 6.52 -38.70
N THR A 486 25.24 6.93 -37.48
CA THR A 486 24.63 8.09 -36.82
C THR A 486 25.48 9.37 -36.91
N ARG A 487 26.59 9.34 -37.64
CA ARG A 487 27.56 10.45 -37.70
C ARG A 487 26.94 11.78 -38.10
N SER A 488 25.99 11.78 -39.05
CA SER A 488 25.26 12.98 -39.47
C SER A 488 24.20 13.45 -38.47
N GLY A 489 23.62 12.54 -37.68
CA GLY A 489 22.60 12.82 -36.67
C GLY A 489 23.15 13.09 -35.26
N PHE A 490 24.45 12.86 -35.02
CA PHE A 490 25.09 13.07 -33.72
C PHE A 490 24.99 14.51 -33.17
N PRO A 491 25.09 15.57 -33.99
CA PRO A 491 24.83 16.93 -33.50
C PRO A 491 23.42 17.05 -32.88
N ALA A 492 22.40 16.48 -33.51
CA ALA A 492 21.03 16.52 -33.00
C ALA A 492 20.85 15.73 -31.70
N MET A 493 21.51 14.58 -31.55
CA MET A 493 21.54 13.83 -30.28
C MET A 493 22.19 14.64 -29.15
N ARG A 494 23.32 15.29 -29.43
CA ARG A 494 24.01 16.16 -28.46
C ARG A 494 23.13 17.33 -28.03
N ASP A 495 22.51 18.02 -28.99
CA ASP A 495 21.62 19.15 -28.72
C ASP A 495 20.36 18.71 -27.96
N PHE A 496 19.88 17.49 -28.19
CA PHE A 496 18.80 16.88 -27.42
C PHE A 496 19.21 16.66 -25.96
N VAL A 497 20.37 16.05 -25.68
CA VAL A 497 20.89 15.88 -24.31
C VAL A 497 21.01 17.24 -23.61
N GLN A 498 21.57 18.25 -24.26
CA GLN A 498 21.67 19.61 -23.70
C GLN A 498 20.29 20.17 -23.32
N SER A 499 19.31 20.04 -24.22
CA SER A 499 17.96 20.54 -24.01
C SER A 499 17.23 19.86 -22.84
N VAL A 500 17.51 18.57 -22.59
CA VAL A 500 16.94 17.84 -21.44
C VAL A 500 17.66 18.27 -20.17
N VAL A 501 19.00 18.31 -20.17
CA VAL A 501 19.81 18.71 -19.00
C VAL A 501 19.45 20.12 -18.53
N GLN A 502 19.15 21.06 -19.44
CA GLN A 502 18.70 22.42 -19.11
C GLN A 502 17.41 22.47 -18.27
N THR A 503 16.61 21.40 -18.27
CA THR A 503 15.37 21.30 -17.49
C THR A 503 15.55 20.59 -16.14
N LEU A 504 16.70 19.97 -15.91
CA LEU A 504 16.99 19.23 -14.69
C LEU A 504 17.51 20.15 -13.58
N SER A 505 17.23 19.79 -12.32
CA SER A 505 17.80 20.47 -11.16
C SER A 505 19.03 19.70 -10.68
N VAL A 506 20.18 19.95 -11.31
CA VAL A 506 21.43 19.22 -11.02
C VAL A 506 22.10 19.77 -9.76
N ASP A 507 22.29 18.90 -8.78
CA ASP A 507 23.03 19.12 -7.53
C ASP A 507 23.36 17.74 -6.91
N ASP A 508 24.37 17.65 -6.03
CA ASP A 508 24.76 16.40 -5.35
C ASP A 508 23.62 15.71 -4.59
N SER A 509 22.64 16.50 -4.16
CA SER A 509 21.44 16.09 -3.43
C SER A 509 20.16 16.11 -4.29
N LYS A 510 20.24 16.30 -5.62
CA LYS A 510 19.09 16.39 -6.54
C LYS A 510 19.30 15.53 -7.80
N ASP A 511 19.19 16.04 -9.02
CA ASP A 511 19.35 15.24 -10.24
C ASP A 511 20.84 15.01 -10.56
N ARG A 512 21.22 13.78 -10.96
CA ARG A 512 22.57 13.45 -11.48
C ARG A 512 22.48 12.99 -12.93
N VAL A 513 23.55 13.17 -13.71
CA VAL A 513 23.57 12.83 -15.14
C VAL A 513 24.84 12.07 -15.51
N SER A 514 24.70 11.04 -16.33
CA SER A 514 25.79 10.32 -17.01
C SER A 514 25.50 10.22 -18.51
N VAL A 515 26.54 10.24 -19.33
CA VAL A 515 26.44 10.07 -20.78
C VAL A 515 27.38 8.96 -21.23
N VAL A 516 26.87 8.02 -22.02
CA VAL A 516 27.59 6.88 -22.58
C VAL A 516 27.32 6.84 -24.08
N GLN A 517 28.37 6.70 -24.89
CA GLN A 517 28.23 6.42 -26.32
C GLN A 517 28.52 4.94 -26.57
N TYR A 518 27.82 4.29 -27.50
CA TYR A 518 28.07 2.89 -27.83
C TYR A 518 28.08 2.61 -29.34
N SER A 519 28.86 1.62 -29.74
CA SER A 519 28.82 1.04 -31.08
C SER A 519 29.15 -0.45 -30.94
N ARG A 520 30.36 -0.89 -31.27
CA ARG A 520 30.84 -2.26 -30.97
C ARG A 520 31.02 -2.46 -29.48
N GLU A 521 31.52 -1.42 -28.80
CA GLU A 521 31.77 -1.37 -27.37
C GLU A 521 31.22 -0.05 -26.80
N PRO A 522 30.77 -0.04 -25.53
CA PRO A 522 30.36 1.17 -24.83
C PRO A 522 31.58 2.02 -24.42
N ALA A 523 31.42 3.33 -24.42
CA ALA A 523 32.40 4.29 -23.95
C ALA A 523 31.71 5.38 -23.11
N VAL A 524 31.97 5.33 -21.81
CA VAL A 524 31.51 6.34 -20.85
C VAL A 524 32.19 7.67 -21.16
N GLN A 525 31.39 8.73 -21.27
CA GLN A 525 31.90 10.09 -21.39
C GLN A 525 32.11 10.69 -20.00
N PHE A 526 31.16 10.45 -19.10
CA PHE A 526 31.28 10.73 -17.66
C PHE A 526 30.23 9.94 -16.86
N TYR A 527 30.53 9.67 -15.59
CA TYR A 527 29.67 8.93 -14.64
C TYR A 527 28.73 9.88 -13.87
N LEU A 528 27.77 9.33 -13.11
CA LEU A 528 26.75 10.09 -12.37
C LEU A 528 27.35 10.98 -11.28
N ASN A 529 28.53 10.63 -10.75
CA ASN A 529 29.27 11.37 -9.75
C ASN A 529 30.41 12.23 -10.32
N THR A 530 30.50 12.40 -11.65
CA THR A 530 31.61 13.15 -12.26
C THR A 530 31.44 14.66 -12.15
N TYR A 531 30.21 15.17 -12.33
CA TYR A 531 29.90 16.60 -12.30
C TYR A 531 28.75 16.86 -11.33
N THR A 532 28.88 17.91 -10.54
CA THR A 532 27.91 18.26 -9.48
C THR A 532 27.05 19.46 -9.87
N THR A 533 27.42 20.18 -10.93
CA THR A 533 26.70 21.35 -11.43
C THR A 533 26.18 21.17 -12.86
N GLN A 534 25.04 21.80 -13.16
CA GLN A 534 24.43 21.78 -14.48
C GLN A 534 25.35 22.38 -15.57
N GLY A 535 26.13 23.42 -15.22
CA GLY A 535 27.03 24.10 -16.16
C GLY A 535 28.14 23.19 -16.68
N GLU A 536 28.81 22.44 -15.78
CA GLU A 536 29.88 21.51 -16.14
C GLU A 536 29.39 20.38 -17.06
N ILE A 537 28.19 19.87 -16.80
CA ILE A 537 27.56 18.87 -17.67
C ILE A 537 27.30 19.46 -19.06
N LEU A 538 26.73 20.66 -19.14
CA LEU A 538 26.43 21.31 -20.43
C LEU A 538 27.69 21.58 -21.24
N ASP A 539 28.76 22.03 -20.60
CA ASP A 539 30.05 22.27 -21.25
C ASP A 539 30.71 20.96 -21.72
N SER A 540 30.66 19.90 -20.90
CA SER A 540 31.15 18.56 -21.27
C SER A 540 30.35 17.98 -22.45
N VAL A 541 29.02 18.07 -22.40
CA VAL A 541 28.14 17.61 -23.50
C VAL A 541 28.40 18.39 -24.79
N ARG A 542 28.65 19.71 -24.72
CA ARG A 542 29.00 20.54 -25.89
C ARG A 542 30.28 20.05 -26.58
N GLY A 543 31.24 19.53 -25.81
CA GLY A 543 32.50 18.98 -26.30
C GLY A 543 32.44 17.57 -26.88
N LEU A 544 31.31 16.87 -26.79
CA LEU A 544 31.20 15.47 -27.25
C LEU A 544 31.48 15.34 -28.74
N ARG A 545 32.35 14.37 -29.07
CA ARG A 545 32.64 13.95 -30.44
C ARG A 545 32.01 12.58 -30.70
N HIS A 546 31.55 12.38 -31.93
CA HIS A 546 31.00 11.10 -32.38
C HIS A 546 32.05 9.99 -32.24
N LYS A 547 31.68 8.88 -31.60
CA LYS A 547 32.60 7.75 -31.30
C LYS A 547 33.03 6.97 -32.55
N GLY A 548 32.12 6.74 -33.49
CA GLY A 548 32.33 5.83 -34.62
C GLY A 548 32.32 4.34 -34.25
N GLY A 549 32.38 3.50 -35.28
CA GLY A 549 32.52 2.04 -35.16
C GLY A 549 31.30 1.24 -35.61
N ARG A 550 31.55 -0.06 -35.84
CA ARG A 550 30.57 -1.09 -36.25
C ARG A 550 30.99 -2.45 -35.67
N PRO A 551 30.06 -3.39 -35.41
CA PRO A 551 28.59 -3.26 -35.51
C PRO A 551 27.98 -2.45 -34.34
N LEU A 552 26.66 -2.23 -34.35
CA LEU A 552 25.92 -1.62 -33.24
C LEU A 552 25.47 -2.72 -32.26
N ASN A 553 26.03 -2.75 -31.05
CA ASN A 553 25.76 -3.76 -30.03
C ASN A 553 25.01 -3.14 -28.84
N THR A 554 23.69 -3.02 -28.96
CA THR A 554 22.82 -2.44 -27.92
C THR A 554 22.76 -3.33 -26.68
N GLY A 555 22.75 -4.66 -26.82
CA GLY A 555 22.71 -5.60 -25.71
C GLY A 555 23.92 -5.47 -24.79
N ALA A 556 25.12 -5.54 -25.37
CA ALA A 556 26.38 -5.34 -24.65
C ALA A 556 26.46 -3.97 -23.97
N ALA A 557 25.91 -2.92 -24.61
CA ALA A 557 25.84 -1.59 -24.01
C ALA A 557 24.91 -1.55 -22.78
N LEU A 558 23.74 -2.18 -22.86
CA LEU A 558 22.80 -2.28 -21.73
C LEU A 558 23.40 -3.07 -20.55
N GLN A 559 24.11 -4.16 -20.81
CA GLN A 559 24.85 -4.91 -19.79
C GLN A 559 25.96 -4.05 -19.15
N TYR A 560 26.70 -3.31 -19.96
CA TYR A 560 27.73 -2.44 -19.41
C TYR A 560 27.14 -1.36 -18.49
N LEU A 561 25.95 -0.83 -18.80
CA LEU A 561 25.26 0.11 -17.91
C LEU A 561 24.90 -0.53 -16.57
N SER A 562 24.39 -1.77 -16.55
CA SER A 562 24.07 -2.46 -15.28
C SER A 562 25.32 -2.68 -14.43
N ASP A 563 26.42 -3.05 -15.09
CA ASP A 563 27.63 -3.54 -14.41
C ASP A 563 28.55 -2.39 -13.97
N ASN A 564 28.49 -1.24 -14.65
CA ASN A 564 29.46 -0.16 -14.47
C ASN A 564 28.83 1.20 -14.17
N VAL A 565 27.65 1.55 -14.71
CA VAL A 565 27.09 2.91 -14.61
C VAL A 565 26.01 3.03 -13.55
N PHE A 566 25.08 2.08 -13.48
CA PHE A 566 24.07 1.98 -12.42
C PHE A 566 24.63 1.29 -11.16
N THR A 567 25.84 1.68 -10.78
CA THR A 567 26.56 1.19 -9.59
C THR A 567 26.82 2.34 -8.63
N VAL A 568 26.92 2.01 -7.33
CA VAL A 568 27.23 3.01 -6.29
C VAL A 568 28.58 3.68 -6.56
N SER A 569 29.58 2.91 -7.02
CA SER A 569 30.91 3.41 -7.41
C SER A 569 30.88 4.42 -8.55
N ALA A 570 29.89 4.35 -9.43
CA ALA A 570 29.67 5.32 -10.50
C ALA A 570 28.69 6.45 -10.14
N GLY A 571 28.25 6.53 -8.87
CA GLY A 571 27.38 7.59 -8.38
C GLY A 571 25.89 7.28 -8.40
N SER A 572 25.47 6.06 -8.72
CA SER A 572 24.06 5.67 -8.67
C SER A 572 23.56 5.56 -7.23
N ARG A 573 22.46 6.26 -6.94
CA ARG A 573 21.75 6.27 -5.66
C ARG A 573 20.58 5.29 -5.64
N ARG A 574 20.58 4.28 -6.52
CA ARG A 574 19.51 3.27 -6.58
C ARG A 574 19.23 2.62 -5.22
N LEU A 575 20.27 2.33 -4.44
CA LEU A 575 20.14 1.69 -3.13
C LEU A 575 19.57 2.64 -2.05
N GLU A 576 19.52 3.94 -2.34
CA GLU A 576 18.89 4.97 -1.51
C GLU A 576 17.41 5.19 -1.89
N GLY A 577 16.88 4.41 -2.85
CA GLY A 577 15.52 4.53 -3.37
C GLY A 577 15.35 5.65 -4.40
N VAL A 578 16.44 6.29 -4.86
CA VAL A 578 16.41 7.33 -5.89
C VAL A 578 16.04 6.73 -7.26
N PRO A 579 15.04 7.27 -7.99
CA PRO A 579 14.66 6.75 -9.29
C PRO A 579 15.80 6.83 -10.30
N GLN A 580 16.01 5.74 -11.02
CA GLN A 580 17.03 5.62 -12.06
C GLN A 580 16.37 5.68 -13.44
N VAL A 581 16.82 6.58 -14.32
CA VAL A 581 16.20 6.81 -15.64
C VAL A 581 17.24 6.60 -16.74
N LEU A 582 16.93 5.73 -17.71
CA LEU A 582 17.74 5.51 -18.90
C LEU A 582 17.04 6.12 -20.13
N ILE A 583 17.74 6.96 -20.89
CA ILE A 583 17.29 7.46 -22.19
C ILE A 583 18.22 6.89 -23.26
N LEU A 584 17.71 5.92 -24.02
CA LEU A 584 18.40 5.29 -25.13
C LEU A 584 18.05 6.00 -26.44
N LEU A 585 19.06 6.47 -27.19
CA LEU A 585 18.92 6.95 -28.57
C LEU A 585 19.57 5.94 -29.51
N SER A 586 18.75 5.18 -30.26
CA SER A 586 19.22 4.19 -31.23
C SER A 586 19.00 4.67 -32.66
N GLY A 587 20.02 4.55 -33.51
CA GLY A 587 19.96 4.92 -34.93
C GLY A 587 19.76 3.73 -35.86
N GLY A 588 19.76 2.50 -35.33
CA GLY A 588 19.69 1.28 -36.10
C GLY A 588 19.26 0.06 -35.27
N ARG A 589 19.09 -1.09 -35.96
CA ARG A 589 18.88 -2.39 -35.33
C ARG A 589 20.16 -2.88 -34.66
N SER A 590 20.06 -3.49 -33.48
CA SER A 590 21.21 -4.12 -32.84
C SER A 590 21.68 -5.38 -33.56
N ALA A 591 23.00 -5.61 -33.54
CA ALA A 591 23.64 -6.82 -34.04
C ALA A 591 23.70 -7.95 -33.00
N ASP A 592 23.46 -7.63 -31.73
CA ASP A 592 23.40 -8.59 -30.62
C ASP A 592 21.99 -8.65 -29.98
N ASN A 593 21.77 -9.65 -29.13
CA ASN A 593 20.50 -9.83 -28.43
C ASN A 593 20.41 -8.84 -27.25
N VAL A 594 19.26 -8.17 -27.13
CA VAL A 594 18.99 -7.15 -26.10
C VAL A 594 18.12 -7.68 -24.96
N ASP A 595 17.48 -8.83 -25.11
CA ASP A 595 16.35 -9.27 -24.29
C ASP A 595 16.76 -9.48 -22.81
N ALA A 596 17.85 -10.20 -22.57
CA ALA A 596 18.31 -10.50 -21.21
C ALA A 596 18.82 -9.23 -20.49
N GLN A 597 19.50 -8.36 -21.23
CA GLN A 597 20.14 -7.15 -20.71
C GLN A 597 19.09 -6.05 -20.44
N ALA A 598 18.09 -5.93 -21.30
CA ALA A 598 16.92 -5.08 -21.06
C ALA A 598 16.12 -5.55 -19.84
N ALA A 599 15.90 -6.86 -19.71
CA ALA A 599 15.22 -7.43 -18.54
C ALA A 599 16.01 -7.18 -17.25
N ALA A 600 17.33 -7.34 -17.27
CA ALA A 600 18.21 -7.07 -16.12
C ALA A 600 18.09 -5.61 -15.67
N LEU A 601 18.14 -4.63 -16.59
CA LEU A 601 17.97 -3.21 -16.22
C LEU A 601 16.58 -2.91 -15.65
N LYS A 602 15.52 -3.53 -16.17
CA LYS A 602 14.16 -3.40 -15.62
C LYS A 602 14.06 -3.98 -14.20
N GLN A 603 14.67 -5.14 -13.96
CA GLN A 603 14.75 -5.76 -12.63
C GLN A 603 15.57 -4.93 -11.64
N LEU A 604 16.53 -4.15 -12.15
CA LEU A 604 17.27 -3.16 -11.39
C LEU A 604 16.47 -1.86 -11.14
N GLY A 605 15.17 -1.82 -11.44
CA GLY A 605 14.32 -0.65 -11.19
C GLY A 605 14.67 0.55 -12.06
N VAL A 606 15.33 0.34 -13.21
CA VAL A 606 15.65 1.42 -14.15
C VAL A 606 14.47 1.69 -15.08
N LEU A 607 14.05 2.94 -15.15
CA LEU A 607 13.01 3.44 -16.03
C LEU A 607 13.59 3.80 -17.40
N THR A 608 13.42 2.93 -18.39
CA THR A 608 14.01 3.09 -19.72
C THR A 608 13.04 3.72 -20.74
N PHE A 609 13.45 4.82 -21.36
CA PHE A 609 12.87 5.41 -22.56
C PHE A 609 13.75 5.07 -23.76
N ALA A 610 13.17 4.47 -24.79
CA ALA A 610 13.90 4.08 -25.99
C ALA A 610 13.41 4.91 -27.17
N ILE A 611 14.29 5.72 -27.76
CA ILE A 611 13.96 6.60 -28.89
C ILE A 611 14.75 6.11 -30.11
N GLY A 612 14.03 5.67 -31.13
CA GLY A 612 14.60 5.16 -32.37
C GLY A 612 14.32 6.04 -33.58
N THR A 613 15.19 5.98 -34.58
CA THR A 613 14.90 6.49 -35.93
C THR A 613 14.17 5.43 -36.77
N ARG A 614 13.78 5.78 -38.00
CA ARG A 614 13.17 4.82 -38.95
C ARG A 614 14.01 3.57 -39.26
N ASN A 615 15.32 3.63 -39.02
CA ASN A 615 16.25 2.52 -39.26
C ASN A 615 16.38 1.58 -38.04
N SER A 616 15.77 1.96 -36.91
CA SER A 616 15.75 1.15 -35.68
C SER A 616 14.64 0.10 -35.72
N ASP A 617 14.84 -1.01 -35.02
CA ASP A 617 13.80 -2.04 -34.87
C ASP A 617 12.83 -1.64 -33.75
N SER A 618 11.57 -1.38 -34.09
CA SER A 618 10.56 -0.96 -33.13
C SER A 618 10.22 -2.03 -32.08
N LYS A 619 10.34 -3.32 -32.42
CA LYS A 619 10.13 -4.41 -31.46
C LYS A 619 11.30 -4.48 -30.48
N GLU A 620 12.52 -4.30 -30.96
CA GLU A 620 13.71 -4.21 -30.11
C GLU A 620 13.58 -3.07 -29.10
N LEU A 621 13.19 -1.88 -29.55
CA LEU A 621 12.99 -0.72 -28.67
C LEU A 621 11.85 -0.92 -27.67
N GLN A 622 10.76 -1.58 -28.05
CA GLN A 622 9.67 -1.93 -27.12
C GLN A 622 10.12 -2.91 -26.04
N LYS A 623 11.03 -3.84 -26.37
CA LYS A 623 11.61 -4.77 -25.38
C LYS A 623 12.57 -4.06 -24.43
N ILE A 624 13.32 -3.07 -24.91
CA ILE A 624 14.26 -2.28 -24.08
C ILE A 624 13.53 -1.28 -23.20
N ALA A 625 12.54 -0.57 -23.74
CA ALA A 625 11.73 0.41 -23.02
C ALA A 625 11.01 -0.23 -21.83
N HIS A 626 10.86 0.51 -20.73
CA HIS A 626 10.20 0.01 -19.52
C HIS A 626 8.75 -0.42 -19.79
N SER A 627 8.04 0.36 -20.62
CA SER A 627 6.74 0.03 -21.21
C SER A 627 6.81 0.22 -22.73
N PRO A 628 6.04 -0.54 -23.54
CA PRO A 628 5.95 -0.32 -24.99
C PRO A 628 5.58 1.12 -25.38
N THR A 629 4.87 1.86 -24.51
CA THR A 629 4.51 3.27 -24.73
C THR A 629 5.69 4.24 -24.56
N TYR A 630 6.80 3.79 -23.98
CA TYR A 630 8.04 4.56 -23.83
C TYR A 630 9.07 4.24 -24.93
N ALA A 631 8.70 3.37 -25.89
CA ALA A 631 9.41 3.21 -27.14
C ALA A 631 8.88 4.25 -28.15
N LEU A 632 9.63 5.31 -28.34
CA LEU A 632 9.29 6.42 -29.24
C LEU A 632 10.03 6.26 -30.56
N SER A 633 9.37 6.61 -31.66
CA SER A 633 9.97 6.63 -32.98
C SER A 633 9.94 8.04 -33.54
N VAL A 634 11.09 8.47 -34.04
CA VAL A 634 11.23 9.67 -34.89
C VAL A 634 11.66 9.24 -36.28
N SER A 635 11.45 10.08 -37.30
CA SER A 635 11.90 9.73 -38.66
C SER A 635 13.42 9.78 -38.74
N GLU A 636 14.02 10.86 -38.23
CA GLU A 636 15.46 11.07 -38.08
C GLU A 636 15.77 11.76 -36.74
N PHE A 637 17.04 11.76 -36.31
CA PHE A 637 17.42 12.44 -35.06
C PHE A 637 17.20 13.95 -35.07
N ASN A 638 17.12 14.59 -36.24
CA ASN A 638 16.76 16.00 -36.35
C ASN A 638 15.33 16.29 -35.88
N ASP A 639 14.46 15.27 -35.83
CA ASP A 639 13.08 15.38 -35.37
C ASP A 639 12.93 15.13 -33.86
N LEU A 640 14.02 14.87 -33.13
CA LEU A 640 14.02 14.73 -31.66
C LEU A 640 13.32 15.89 -30.91
N PRO A 641 13.27 17.15 -31.41
CA PRO A 641 12.47 18.19 -30.78
C PRO A 641 10.98 17.86 -30.62
N SER A 642 10.41 17.04 -31.51
CA SER A 642 8.99 16.65 -31.48
C SER A 642 8.63 15.78 -30.26
N VAL A 643 9.56 14.96 -29.78
CA VAL A 643 9.36 14.08 -28.61
C VAL A 643 9.71 14.76 -27.28
N ARG A 644 10.24 15.99 -27.32
CA ARG A 644 10.58 16.76 -26.10
C ARG A 644 9.38 17.02 -25.23
N HIS A 645 8.22 17.31 -25.82
CA HIS A 645 7.01 17.55 -25.06
C HIS A 645 6.58 16.30 -24.31
N LEU A 646 6.74 15.11 -24.88
CA LEU A 646 6.36 13.86 -24.22
C LEU A 646 7.21 13.56 -22.97
N LEU A 647 8.50 13.91 -22.99
CA LEU A 647 9.37 13.84 -21.81
C LEU A 647 9.07 14.94 -20.77
N LYS A 648 8.44 16.06 -21.18
CA LYS A 648 8.05 17.18 -20.32
C LYS A 648 6.61 17.09 -19.79
N SER A 649 5.71 16.45 -20.52
CA SER A 649 4.25 16.50 -20.37
C SER A 649 3.64 15.19 -19.89
N THR A 650 4.44 14.28 -19.34
CA THR A 650 3.91 13.10 -18.66
C THR A 650 3.94 13.38 -17.15
N PRO A 651 2.92 14.03 -16.58
CA PRO A 651 2.77 14.17 -15.13
C PRO A 651 2.63 12.81 -14.42
N ASP A 652 2.40 11.73 -15.16
CA ASP A 652 2.38 10.34 -14.67
C ASP A 652 3.76 9.66 -14.59
N ILE A 653 4.85 10.31 -15.05
CA ILE A 653 6.22 9.86 -14.73
C ILE A 653 6.59 10.20 -13.26
N PHE A 654 5.77 11.00 -12.57
CA PHE A 654 6.09 11.56 -11.26
C PHE A 654 5.46 10.85 -10.06
N PHE A 655 4.64 9.82 -10.27
CA PHE A 655 4.09 8.98 -9.20
C PHE A 655 3.83 7.56 -9.71
N MET A 656 4.88 6.75 -9.85
CA MET A 656 4.70 5.35 -9.49
C MET A 656 5.13 5.23 -8.04
N GLU A 657 4.21 4.80 -7.18
CA GLU A 657 4.60 4.04 -6.00
C GLU A 657 5.50 2.92 -6.50
N ILE A 658 6.82 3.08 -6.34
CA ILE A 658 7.62 1.92 -5.99
C ILE A 658 7.05 1.54 -4.64
N THR A 659 6.14 0.57 -4.63
CA THR A 659 5.77 -0.11 -3.39
C THR A 659 7.10 -0.61 -2.83
N PRO A 660 7.61 -0.10 -1.69
CA PRO A 660 8.65 -0.85 -1.00
C PRO A 660 8.01 -2.21 -0.71
N GLU A 661 8.60 -3.26 -1.25
CA GLU A 661 8.23 -4.62 -0.87
C GLU A 661 8.14 -4.67 0.65
N SER A 662 6.99 -5.13 1.15
CA SER A 662 6.76 -5.33 2.58
C SER A 662 7.93 -6.10 3.20
N PRO A 663 8.31 -5.83 4.46
CA PRO A 663 9.48 -6.39 5.09
C PRO A 663 9.51 -7.92 4.95
N THR A 664 10.59 -8.40 4.36
CA THR A 664 10.97 -9.80 4.24
C THR A 664 10.84 -10.45 5.61
N ILE A 665 9.89 -11.38 5.76
CA ILE A 665 9.90 -12.35 6.86
C ILE A 665 11.25 -13.08 6.74
N PRO A 666 12.11 -13.12 7.77
CA PRO A 666 13.32 -13.93 7.72
C PRO A 666 12.89 -15.39 7.62
N VAL A 667 12.97 -15.96 6.43
CA VAL A 667 12.87 -17.40 6.22
C VAL A 667 14.25 -17.98 6.50
N ASP A 668 14.25 -19.00 7.35
CA ASP A 668 15.41 -19.77 7.78
C ASP A 668 16.20 -20.31 6.57
N THR A 669 17.34 -19.69 6.25
CA THR A 669 18.23 -20.06 5.14
C THR A 669 19.00 -21.35 5.38
N ALA A 670 18.77 -22.05 6.50
CA ALA A 670 19.42 -23.31 6.81
C ALA A 670 18.74 -24.55 6.17
N LYS A 671 17.54 -24.43 5.58
CA LYS A 671 16.75 -25.57 5.06
C LYS A 671 16.68 -25.56 3.53
N LYS A 672 16.77 -26.74 2.89
CA LYS A 672 16.56 -26.91 1.44
C LYS A 672 15.65 -28.12 1.16
N ASP A 673 14.83 -28.03 0.12
CA ASP A 673 14.11 -29.17 -0.45
C ASP A 673 14.77 -29.54 -1.79
N ILE A 674 15.33 -30.74 -1.88
CA ILE A 674 16.16 -31.17 -3.01
C ILE A 674 15.50 -32.37 -3.69
N VAL A 675 15.26 -32.27 -4.99
CA VAL A 675 14.71 -33.33 -5.82
C VAL A 675 15.75 -33.78 -6.82
N PHE A 676 16.07 -35.07 -6.84
CA PHE A 676 16.87 -35.69 -7.89
C PHE A 676 15.93 -36.30 -8.93
N LEU A 677 16.07 -35.87 -10.18
CA LEU A 677 15.34 -36.41 -11.32
C LEU A 677 16.31 -37.19 -12.22
N LEU A 678 16.17 -38.51 -12.24
CA LEU A 678 17.10 -39.45 -12.84
C LEU A 678 16.55 -40.04 -14.13
N ASP A 679 17.28 -39.87 -15.24
CA ASP A 679 16.95 -40.55 -16.49
C ASP A 679 17.20 -42.07 -16.36
N GLY A 680 16.12 -42.83 -16.35
CA GLY A 680 16.07 -44.28 -16.32
C GLY A 680 15.79 -44.93 -17.68
N SER A 681 15.95 -44.20 -18.80
CA SER A 681 15.83 -44.77 -20.15
C SER A 681 16.95 -45.78 -20.44
N ASP A 682 16.75 -46.64 -21.44
CA ASP A 682 17.71 -47.70 -21.81
C ASP A 682 19.11 -47.17 -22.14
N GLY A 683 19.22 -45.90 -22.58
CA GLY A 683 20.48 -45.22 -22.86
C GLY A 683 21.36 -44.95 -21.64
N THR A 684 20.78 -44.92 -20.43
CA THR A 684 21.52 -44.67 -19.18
C THR A 684 21.84 -45.92 -18.39
N ARG A 685 21.45 -47.11 -18.85
CA ARG A 685 21.55 -48.37 -18.09
C ARG A 685 22.96 -48.64 -17.54
N ASN A 686 23.99 -48.37 -18.32
CA ASN A 686 25.39 -48.57 -17.90
C ASN A 686 25.91 -47.47 -16.97
N GLY A 687 25.36 -46.26 -17.07
CA GLY A 687 25.74 -45.10 -16.24
C GLY A 687 24.87 -44.92 -14.98
N PHE A 688 23.79 -45.69 -14.85
CA PHE A 688 22.85 -45.59 -13.73
C PHE A 688 23.50 -45.86 -12.36
N PRO A 689 24.43 -46.83 -12.19
CA PRO A 689 25.18 -46.96 -10.94
C PRO A 689 25.94 -45.68 -10.56
N ALA A 690 26.55 -44.99 -11.53
CA ALA A 690 27.26 -43.75 -11.27
C ALA A 690 26.31 -42.59 -10.90
N MET A 691 25.06 -42.58 -11.39
CA MET A 691 24.03 -41.65 -10.93
C MET A 691 23.66 -41.89 -9.46
N LEU A 692 23.50 -43.15 -9.05
CA LEU A 692 23.17 -43.49 -7.66
C LEU A 692 24.32 -43.10 -6.72
N ASP A 693 25.57 -43.40 -7.11
CA ASP A 693 26.77 -42.98 -6.37
C ASP A 693 26.85 -41.45 -6.23
N PHE A 694 26.45 -40.71 -7.27
CA PHE A 694 26.43 -39.26 -7.22
C PHE A 694 25.36 -38.73 -6.25
N VAL A 695 24.14 -39.27 -6.29
CA VAL A 695 23.08 -38.92 -5.34
C VAL A 695 23.54 -39.19 -3.90
N GLU A 696 24.16 -40.35 -3.65
CA GLU A 696 24.71 -40.72 -2.34
C GLU A 696 25.73 -39.68 -1.85
N ARG A 697 26.74 -39.35 -2.66
CA ARG A 697 27.78 -38.37 -2.30
C ARG A 697 27.25 -36.96 -2.07
N VAL A 698 26.21 -36.55 -2.78
CA VAL A 698 25.57 -35.25 -2.55
C VAL A 698 24.79 -35.29 -1.23
N VAL A 699 24.00 -36.34 -0.99
CA VAL A 699 23.23 -36.54 0.26
C VAL A 699 24.15 -36.62 1.48
N GLU A 700 25.33 -37.22 1.37
CA GLU A 700 26.35 -37.26 2.43
C GLU A 700 26.79 -35.87 2.90
N LYS A 701 26.79 -34.87 2.01
CA LYS A 701 27.14 -33.48 2.34
C LYS A 701 25.97 -32.66 2.89
N LEU A 702 24.73 -33.17 2.83
CA LEU A 702 23.52 -32.47 3.30
C LEU A 702 23.27 -32.65 4.80
N ASN A 703 22.54 -31.71 5.39
CA ASN A 703 22.09 -31.76 6.79
C ASN A 703 20.64 -32.25 6.83
N VAL A 704 20.41 -33.53 6.56
CA VAL A 704 19.06 -34.12 6.46
C VAL A 704 18.36 -34.18 7.83
N GLY A 705 17.07 -33.85 7.85
CA GLY A 705 16.23 -33.93 9.05
C GLY A 705 14.81 -33.43 8.80
N GLU A 706 13.86 -33.83 9.66
CA GLU A 706 12.44 -33.43 9.56
C GLU A 706 12.25 -31.90 9.46
N ASN A 707 13.09 -31.15 10.18
CA ASN A 707 13.14 -29.69 10.19
C ASN A 707 14.42 -29.12 9.56
N LYS A 708 15.14 -29.89 8.73
CA LYS A 708 16.39 -29.48 8.07
C LYS A 708 16.29 -29.71 6.55
N ASP A 709 17.31 -30.23 5.87
CA ASP A 709 17.22 -30.55 4.43
C ASP A 709 16.30 -31.77 4.20
N ARG A 710 15.51 -31.72 3.12
CA ARG A 710 14.63 -32.82 2.66
C ARG A 710 15.03 -33.24 1.25
N VAL A 711 14.95 -34.54 0.96
CA VAL A 711 15.39 -35.11 -0.32
C VAL A 711 14.29 -36.01 -0.91
N SER A 712 14.10 -35.93 -2.22
CA SER A 712 13.26 -36.83 -3.00
C SER A 712 14.03 -37.35 -4.21
N VAL A 713 13.73 -38.56 -4.65
CA VAL A 713 14.30 -39.17 -5.86
C VAL A 713 13.17 -39.63 -6.77
N VAL A 714 13.22 -39.17 -8.02
CA VAL A 714 12.29 -39.49 -9.10
C VAL A 714 13.08 -40.10 -10.23
N GLN A 715 12.58 -41.18 -10.83
CA GLN A 715 13.15 -41.77 -12.02
C GLN A 715 12.15 -41.69 -13.17
N TYR A 716 12.64 -41.40 -14.38
CA TYR A 716 11.78 -41.26 -15.56
C TYR A 716 12.33 -41.95 -16.80
N SER A 717 11.44 -42.37 -17.69
CA SER A 717 11.75 -42.73 -19.06
C SER A 717 10.63 -42.22 -19.96
N ILE A 718 9.72 -43.10 -20.42
CA ILE A 718 8.47 -42.69 -21.07
C ILE A 718 7.53 -42.05 -20.04
N ASP A 719 7.51 -42.62 -18.83
CA ASP A 719 6.72 -42.16 -17.68
C ASP A 719 7.66 -41.88 -16.50
N ALA A 720 7.23 -41.00 -15.59
CA ALA A 720 7.96 -40.64 -14.37
C ALA A 720 7.31 -41.27 -13.12
N GLU A 721 8.14 -41.64 -12.15
CA GLU A 721 7.70 -42.18 -10.87
C GLU A 721 8.61 -41.73 -9.74
N ALA A 722 8.01 -41.27 -8.64
CA ALA A 722 8.74 -40.98 -7.41
C ALA A 722 9.03 -42.29 -6.67
N HIS A 723 10.31 -42.55 -6.41
CA HIS A 723 10.71 -43.66 -5.53
C HIS A 723 10.43 -43.33 -4.06
N PHE A 724 10.61 -42.05 -3.70
CA PHE A 724 10.16 -41.49 -2.43
C PHE A 724 10.02 -39.96 -2.50
N TYR A 725 9.15 -39.41 -1.66
CA TYR A 725 8.83 -37.98 -1.59
C TYR A 725 9.66 -37.25 -0.52
N LEU A 726 9.59 -35.90 -0.49
CA LEU A 726 10.38 -35.05 0.42
C LEU A 726 10.09 -35.29 1.91
N ASN A 727 8.92 -35.83 2.23
CA ASN A 727 8.50 -36.19 3.60
C ASN A 727 8.62 -37.69 3.92
N THR A 728 9.19 -38.51 3.03
CA THR A 728 9.25 -39.97 3.24
C THR A 728 10.32 -40.38 4.25
N TYR A 729 11.52 -39.80 4.16
CA TYR A 729 12.65 -40.12 5.04
C TYR A 729 13.16 -38.88 5.76
N THR A 730 13.51 -39.04 7.04
CA THR A 730 14.02 -37.96 7.89
C THR A 730 15.48 -38.15 8.29
N THR A 731 16.10 -39.29 7.95
CA THR A 731 17.51 -39.57 8.25
C THR A 731 18.31 -39.78 6.97
N LYS A 732 19.60 -39.47 7.04
CA LYS A 732 20.54 -39.63 5.93
C LYS A 732 20.72 -41.10 5.55
N ASP A 733 20.82 -41.98 6.54
CA ASP A 733 21.07 -43.41 6.35
C ASP A 733 19.89 -44.09 5.63
N ASP A 734 18.66 -43.70 5.92
CA ASP A 734 17.46 -44.23 5.24
C ASP A 734 17.43 -43.82 3.75
N ILE A 735 17.78 -42.57 3.45
CA ILE A 735 17.86 -42.07 2.08
C ILE A 735 18.95 -42.83 1.31
N VAL A 736 20.16 -42.91 1.85
CA VAL A 736 21.29 -43.61 1.22
C VAL A 736 20.96 -45.09 1.03
N GLY A 737 20.38 -45.74 2.04
CA GLY A 737 19.92 -47.13 1.95
C GLY A 737 18.87 -47.35 0.86
N SER A 738 17.89 -46.45 0.75
CA SER A 738 16.86 -46.50 -0.29
C SER A 738 17.43 -46.24 -1.69
N VAL A 739 18.40 -45.32 -1.84
CA VAL A 739 19.07 -45.01 -3.12
C VAL A 739 19.88 -46.19 -3.62
N ARG A 740 20.64 -46.88 -2.76
CA ARG A 740 21.41 -48.09 -3.12
C ARG A 740 20.53 -49.24 -3.62
N GLY A 741 19.26 -49.28 -3.22
CA GLY A 741 18.28 -50.28 -3.65
C GLY A 741 17.61 -49.99 -4.99
N LEU A 742 17.81 -48.82 -5.58
CA LEU A 742 17.13 -48.42 -6.81
C LEU A 742 17.60 -49.25 -8.01
N ARG A 743 16.64 -49.74 -8.78
CA ARG A 743 16.90 -50.45 -10.04
C ARG A 743 16.69 -49.52 -11.22
N HIS A 744 17.42 -49.78 -12.30
CA HIS A 744 17.20 -49.05 -13.56
C HIS A 744 15.79 -49.33 -14.10
N ARG A 745 15.02 -48.28 -14.45
CA ARG A 745 13.62 -48.37 -14.87
C ARG A 745 13.45 -49.03 -16.25
N GLY A 746 14.34 -48.69 -17.19
CA GLY A 746 14.19 -49.05 -18.59
C GLY A 746 13.16 -48.17 -19.33
N GLY A 747 13.21 -48.23 -20.66
CA GLY A 747 12.33 -47.47 -21.55
C GLY A 747 13.09 -46.86 -22.73
N ARG A 748 12.47 -46.85 -23.91
CA ARG A 748 13.17 -46.56 -25.17
C ARG A 748 13.68 -45.13 -25.32
N ALA A 749 13.08 -44.16 -24.62
CA ALA A 749 13.45 -42.74 -24.72
C ALA A 749 13.13 -41.97 -23.42
N PRO A 750 13.82 -40.86 -23.14
CA PRO A 750 13.52 -39.96 -22.03
C PRO A 750 12.49 -38.89 -22.42
N ASN A 751 11.31 -38.91 -21.80
CA ASN A 751 10.32 -37.82 -21.84
C ASN A 751 10.58 -36.85 -20.67
N THR A 752 11.59 -36.02 -20.84
CA THR A 752 12.05 -35.07 -19.82
C THR A 752 11.01 -33.98 -19.55
N GLY A 753 10.23 -33.57 -20.55
CA GLY A 753 9.15 -32.58 -20.36
C GLY A 753 8.07 -33.09 -19.41
N ALA A 754 7.53 -34.27 -19.69
CA ALA A 754 6.55 -34.95 -18.85
C ALA A 754 7.10 -35.23 -17.44
N ALA A 755 8.38 -35.57 -17.32
CA ALA A 755 9.03 -35.80 -16.04
C ALA A 755 9.14 -34.53 -15.18
N LEU A 756 9.47 -33.39 -15.78
CA LEU A 756 9.47 -32.08 -15.09
C LEU A 756 8.06 -31.67 -14.66
N GLN A 757 7.06 -31.96 -15.48
CA GLN A 757 5.66 -31.75 -15.12
C GLN A 757 5.26 -32.65 -13.94
N TYR A 758 5.66 -33.93 -13.95
CA TYR A 758 5.42 -34.84 -12.84
C TYR A 758 6.05 -34.35 -11.53
N VAL A 759 7.29 -33.85 -11.57
CA VAL A 759 7.97 -33.27 -10.39
C VAL A 759 7.19 -32.09 -9.83
N ARG A 760 6.72 -31.18 -10.70
CA ARG A 760 5.89 -30.05 -10.29
C ARG A 760 4.60 -30.51 -9.60
N ASP A 761 3.89 -31.44 -10.24
CA ASP A 761 2.51 -31.76 -9.88
C ASP A 761 2.42 -32.77 -8.73
N ASN A 762 3.47 -33.56 -8.50
CA ASN A 762 3.44 -34.67 -7.53
C ASN A 762 4.51 -34.57 -6.44
N VAL A 763 5.65 -33.92 -6.69
CA VAL A 763 6.81 -33.95 -5.76
C VAL A 763 7.03 -32.61 -5.07
N LEU A 764 6.94 -31.50 -5.80
CA LEU A 764 7.05 -30.14 -5.25
C LEU A 764 5.71 -29.62 -4.67
N THR A 765 4.95 -30.51 -4.04
CA THR A 765 3.65 -30.21 -3.42
C THR A 765 3.74 -30.29 -1.90
N SER A 766 2.91 -29.51 -1.21
CA SER A 766 2.89 -29.51 0.26
C SER A 766 2.56 -30.90 0.84
N SER A 767 1.70 -31.67 0.16
CA SER A 767 1.33 -33.04 0.53
C SER A 767 2.49 -34.04 0.37
N ALA A 768 3.39 -33.80 -0.58
CA ALA A 768 4.62 -34.58 -0.78
C ALA A 768 5.80 -34.08 0.06
N GLY A 769 5.57 -33.10 0.97
CA GLY A 769 6.58 -32.61 1.89
C GLY A 769 7.35 -31.37 1.43
N SER A 770 7.00 -30.76 0.30
CA SER A 770 7.59 -29.50 -0.15
C SER A 770 7.17 -28.34 0.76
N ARG A 771 8.15 -27.51 1.12
CA ARG A 771 8.02 -26.32 1.95
C ARG A 771 8.11 -25.04 1.13
N HIS A 772 7.78 -25.10 -0.17
CA HIS A 772 7.80 -23.94 -1.07
C HIS A 772 6.91 -22.78 -0.57
N LEU A 773 5.78 -23.07 0.11
CA LEU A 773 4.92 -22.06 0.74
C LEU A 773 5.51 -21.44 2.01
N GLN A 774 6.52 -22.08 2.61
CA GLN A 774 7.26 -21.59 3.77
C GLN A 774 8.51 -20.81 3.34
N GLY A 775 8.68 -20.57 2.03
CA GLY A 775 9.84 -19.89 1.46
C GLY A 775 11.11 -20.72 1.42
N VAL A 776 11.05 -22.02 1.72
CA VAL A 776 12.23 -22.90 1.67
C VAL A 776 12.66 -23.08 0.21
N PRO A 777 13.96 -22.91 -0.12
CA PRO A 777 14.54 -23.17 -1.43
C PRO A 777 14.13 -24.54 -2.01
N GLN A 778 13.58 -24.55 -3.22
CA GLN A 778 13.30 -25.78 -3.98
C GLN A 778 14.40 -25.97 -5.03
N ILE A 779 15.14 -27.07 -4.96
CA ILE A 779 16.27 -27.39 -5.84
C ILE A 779 15.95 -28.66 -6.61
N LEU A 780 16.12 -28.62 -7.93
CA LEU A 780 15.98 -29.77 -8.83
C LEU A 780 17.34 -30.08 -9.47
N ILE A 781 17.83 -31.29 -9.27
CA ILE A 781 19.04 -31.80 -9.93
C ILE A 781 18.60 -32.85 -10.94
N LEU A 782 18.70 -32.50 -12.22
CA LEU A 782 18.33 -33.36 -13.36
C LEU A 782 19.59 -34.04 -13.90
N LEU A 783 19.62 -35.39 -13.88
CA LEU A 783 20.64 -36.19 -14.54
C LEU A 783 20.05 -36.77 -15.82
N ASN A 784 20.38 -36.16 -16.96
CA ASN A 784 19.76 -36.47 -18.25
C ASN A 784 20.76 -37.19 -19.18
N GLY A 785 20.39 -38.36 -19.71
CA GLY A 785 21.27 -39.20 -20.54
C GLY A 785 21.17 -38.94 -22.04
N GLY A 786 20.14 -38.24 -22.48
CA GLY A 786 19.86 -38.05 -23.91
C GLY A 786 18.98 -36.84 -24.21
N ARG A 787 18.72 -36.62 -25.50
CA ARG A 787 17.75 -35.60 -25.93
C ARG A 787 16.33 -36.03 -25.60
N SER A 788 15.50 -35.10 -25.13
CA SER A 788 14.10 -35.40 -24.83
C SER A 788 13.29 -35.78 -26.08
N SER A 789 12.35 -36.72 -25.95
CA SER A 789 11.40 -37.08 -27.01
C SER A 789 10.12 -36.23 -27.03
N ASP A 790 9.96 -35.33 -26.06
CA ASP A 790 8.81 -34.45 -25.86
C ASP A 790 9.22 -32.97 -25.67
N ASN A 791 8.24 -32.06 -25.55
CA ASN A 791 8.52 -30.65 -25.35
C ASN A 791 8.97 -30.36 -23.92
N VAL A 792 10.19 -29.86 -23.77
CA VAL A 792 10.76 -29.49 -22.47
C VAL A 792 10.58 -28.03 -22.09
N ASP A 793 10.30 -27.15 -23.05
CA ASP A 793 10.32 -25.70 -22.84
C ASP A 793 9.19 -25.25 -21.91
N THR A 794 7.98 -25.82 -22.07
CA THR A 794 6.82 -25.43 -21.25
C THR A 794 6.97 -25.90 -19.79
N PRO A 795 7.32 -27.16 -19.51
CA PRO A 795 7.54 -27.61 -18.13
C PRO A 795 8.74 -26.92 -17.46
N ALA A 796 9.85 -26.74 -18.19
CA ALA A 796 11.04 -26.08 -17.65
C ALA A 796 10.81 -24.60 -17.35
N SER A 797 10.19 -23.85 -18.27
CA SER A 797 9.84 -22.44 -18.02
C SER A 797 8.88 -22.29 -16.84
N THR A 798 7.96 -23.24 -16.67
CA THR A 798 7.05 -23.21 -15.52
C THR A 798 7.80 -23.43 -14.20
N LEU A 799 8.68 -24.43 -14.11
CA LEU A 799 9.48 -24.65 -12.90
C LEU A 799 10.36 -23.42 -12.56
N LYS A 800 10.93 -22.75 -13.57
CA LYS A 800 11.67 -21.49 -13.38
C LYS A 800 10.78 -20.38 -12.83
N GLN A 801 9.57 -20.21 -13.36
CA GLN A 801 8.59 -19.23 -12.86
C GLN A 801 8.12 -19.55 -11.43
N LEU A 802 8.15 -20.83 -11.03
CA LEU A 802 7.87 -21.27 -9.67
C LEU A 802 9.05 -21.05 -8.69
N GLY A 803 10.18 -20.52 -9.17
CA GLY A 803 11.37 -20.29 -8.35
C GLY A 803 12.15 -21.56 -8.03
N VAL A 804 11.97 -22.63 -8.81
CA VAL A 804 12.70 -23.89 -8.65
C VAL A 804 14.08 -23.76 -9.28
N LEU A 805 15.13 -23.92 -8.46
CA LEU A 805 16.51 -23.83 -8.91
C LEU A 805 16.91 -25.15 -9.59
N THR A 806 17.04 -25.15 -10.91
CA THR A 806 17.25 -26.37 -11.70
C THR A 806 18.68 -26.45 -12.21
N PHE A 807 19.37 -27.54 -11.87
CA PHE A 807 20.68 -27.92 -12.39
C PHE A 807 20.52 -29.09 -13.35
N ALA A 808 20.77 -28.88 -14.64
CA ALA A 808 20.73 -29.97 -15.62
C ALA A 808 22.16 -30.47 -15.89
N ILE A 809 22.41 -31.74 -15.58
CA ILE A 809 23.68 -32.40 -15.83
C ILE A 809 23.45 -33.45 -16.92
N GLY A 810 24.16 -33.34 -18.03
CA GLY A 810 24.04 -34.29 -19.14
C GLY A 810 25.36 -34.83 -19.63
N THR A 811 25.29 -35.93 -20.40
CA THR A 811 26.46 -36.58 -20.99
C THR A 811 26.67 -36.16 -22.45
N ARG A 812 27.61 -36.77 -23.17
CA ARG A 812 27.78 -36.60 -24.63
C ARG A 812 26.52 -36.87 -25.45
N GLY A 813 25.58 -37.67 -24.94
CA GLY A 813 24.30 -37.96 -25.62
C GLY A 813 23.24 -36.87 -25.46
N SER A 814 23.46 -35.90 -24.57
CA SER A 814 22.52 -34.83 -24.26
C SER A 814 22.75 -33.61 -25.16
N ASP A 815 21.67 -32.93 -25.54
CA ASP A 815 21.75 -31.68 -26.27
C ASP A 815 22.09 -30.52 -25.31
N SER A 816 23.23 -29.88 -25.50
CA SER A 816 23.70 -28.80 -24.60
C SER A 816 22.78 -27.58 -24.60
N ALA A 817 22.14 -27.27 -25.73
CA ALA A 817 21.17 -26.18 -25.80
C ALA A 817 19.87 -26.56 -25.09
N GLU A 818 19.47 -27.83 -25.13
CA GLU A 818 18.36 -28.35 -24.34
C GLU A 818 18.66 -28.27 -22.83
N LEU A 819 19.85 -28.69 -22.38
CA LEU A 819 20.25 -28.60 -20.96
C LEU A 819 20.26 -27.14 -20.45
N GLN A 820 20.70 -26.18 -21.27
CA GLN A 820 20.63 -24.75 -20.93
C GLN A 820 19.18 -24.26 -20.82
N ARG A 821 18.30 -24.71 -21.70
CA ARG A 821 16.86 -24.39 -21.62
C ARG A 821 16.18 -25.04 -20.42
N LEU A 822 16.65 -26.20 -19.96
CA LEU A 822 16.17 -26.90 -18.78
C LEU A 822 16.64 -26.25 -17.46
N SER A 823 17.87 -25.74 -17.44
CA SER A 823 18.50 -25.17 -16.25
C SER A 823 17.96 -23.79 -15.88
N SER A 824 17.89 -23.46 -14.59
CA SER A 824 17.35 -22.16 -14.14
C SER A 824 18.19 -20.96 -14.59
N ASP A 825 19.49 -21.17 -14.72
CA ASP A 825 20.46 -20.28 -15.36
C ASP A 825 21.24 -21.11 -16.40
N PRO A 826 21.58 -20.58 -17.59
CA PRO A 826 22.38 -21.31 -18.57
C PRO A 826 23.73 -21.82 -18.02
N SER A 827 24.32 -21.15 -17.03
CA SER A 827 25.56 -21.58 -16.34
C SER A 827 25.36 -22.78 -15.40
N HIS A 828 24.11 -23.13 -15.07
CA HIS A 828 23.77 -24.32 -14.28
C HIS A 828 23.61 -25.58 -15.14
N ALA A 829 23.75 -25.45 -16.47
CA ALA A 829 23.82 -26.59 -17.38
C ALA A 829 25.25 -27.14 -17.38
N LEU A 830 25.43 -28.31 -16.79
CA LEU A 830 26.72 -28.98 -16.66
C LEU A 830 26.78 -30.15 -17.66
N SER A 831 27.94 -30.33 -18.29
CA SER A 831 28.15 -31.43 -19.21
C SER A 831 29.36 -32.24 -18.76
N VAL A 832 29.19 -33.55 -18.71
CA VAL A 832 30.25 -34.53 -18.43
C VAL A 832 30.42 -35.45 -19.63
N SER A 833 31.60 -36.06 -19.78
CA SER A 833 31.85 -36.99 -20.88
C SER A 833 31.00 -38.25 -20.76
N ASP A 834 30.82 -38.76 -19.55
CA ASP A 834 29.97 -39.89 -19.17
C ASP A 834 29.55 -39.72 -17.69
N PHE A 835 28.53 -40.45 -17.22
CA PHE A 835 28.10 -40.35 -15.82
C PHE A 835 29.16 -40.81 -14.82
N THR A 836 30.13 -41.63 -15.24
CA THR A 836 31.32 -41.95 -14.43
C THR A 836 32.17 -40.71 -14.07
N ASP A 837 32.07 -39.62 -14.84
CA ASP A 837 32.80 -38.36 -14.62
C ASP A 837 32.02 -37.35 -13.75
N LEU A 838 30.84 -37.71 -13.22
CA LEU A 838 30.05 -36.85 -12.32
C LEU A 838 30.82 -36.27 -11.10
N PRO A 839 31.86 -36.93 -10.54
CA PRO A 839 32.69 -36.32 -9.50
C PRO A 839 33.33 -34.98 -9.91
N SER A 840 33.63 -34.78 -11.20
CA SER A 840 34.26 -33.55 -11.71
C SER A 840 33.37 -32.31 -11.57
N VAL A 841 32.04 -32.48 -11.61
CA VAL A 841 31.05 -31.40 -11.49
C VAL A 841 30.51 -31.28 -10.06
N GLN A 842 30.86 -32.21 -9.17
CA GLN A 842 30.39 -32.25 -7.79
C GLN A 842 30.82 -31.01 -6.98
N GLU A 843 32.04 -30.52 -7.16
CA GLU A 843 32.53 -29.33 -6.45
C GLU A 843 31.89 -28.04 -6.98
N GLN A 844 31.57 -27.99 -8.27
CA GLN A 844 30.82 -26.87 -8.86
C GLN A 844 29.38 -26.85 -8.32
N LEU A 845 28.70 -28.00 -8.29
CA LEU A 845 27.37 -28.12 -7.71
C LEU A 845 27.38 -27.81 -6.21
N SER A 846 28.37 -28.30 -5.46
CA SER A 846 28.51 -28.03 -4.01
C SER A 846 28.78 -26.55 -3.73
N SER A 847 29.63 -25.91 -4.53
CA SER A 847 29.91 -24.46 -4.45
C SER A 847 28.65 -23.64 -4.72
N VAL A 848 27.91 -23.95 -5.78
CA VAL A 848 26.66 -23.22 -6.08
C VAL A 848 25.62 -23.49 -5.00
N MET A 849 25.36 -24.74 -4.60
CA MET A 849 24.43 -25.12 -3.52
C MET A 849 24.75 -24.48 -2.16
N SER A 850 26.04 -24.24 -1.86
CA SER A 850 26.49 -23.52 -0.65
C SER A 850 26.30 -22.00 -0.72
N ARG A 851 26.24 -21.45 -1.94
CA ARG A 851 26.01 -20.03 -2.24
C ARG A 851 24.55 -19.71 -2.53
N VAL A 852 23.66 -20.71 -2.50
CA VAL A 852 22.21 -20.53 -2.65
C VAL A 852 21.66 -19.76 -1.44
N LEU A 853 21.84 -18.44 -1.45
CA LEU A 853 20.88 -17.50 -0.91
C LEU A 853 19.76 -17.42 -1.95
N VAL A 854 18.71 -18.23 -1.80
CA VAL A 854 17.47 -17.93 -2.52
C VAL A 854 16.97 -16.62 -1.93
N ARG A 855 17.15 -15.56 -2.70
CA ARG A 855 16.22 -14.43 -2.67
C ARG A 855 14.86 -15.08 -2.86
N SER A 856 14.07 -15.19 -1.80
CA SER A 856 12.64 -15.43 -1.96
C SER A 856 12.18 -14.25 -2.80
N THR A 857 12.06 -14.45 -4.11
CA THR A 857 11.12 -13.66 -4.88
C THR A 857 9.83 -13.76 -4.09
N PRO A 858 9.26 -12.65 -3.60
CA PRO A 858 7.82 -12.61 -3.52
C PRO A 858 7.37 -13.11 -4.88
N ARG A 859 6.52 -14.12 -4.89
CA ARG A 859 5.88 -14.57 -6.11
C ARG A 859 4.97 -13.41 -6.55
N THR A 860 5.56 -12.38 -7.14
CA THR A 860 4.88 -11.55 -8.11
C THR A 860 4.62 -12.52 -9.23
N GLN A 861 3.40 -13.06 -9.26
CA GLN A 861 2.88 -13.68 -10.46
C GLN A 861 3.26 -12.73 -11.59
N THR A 862 4.10 -13.19 -12.51
CA THR A 862 4.18 -12.52 -13.80
C THR A 862 2.80 -12.76 -14.38
N VAL A 863 1.92 -11.79 -14.15
CA VAL A 863 0.81 -11.50 -15.03
C VAL A 863 1.47 -11.21 -16.36
N THR A 864 1.69 -12.28 -17.11
CA THR A 864 1.88 -12.27 -18.55
C THR A 864 0.65 -11.55 -19.05
N ALA A 865 0.77 -10.25 -19.33
CA ALA A 865 -0.27 -9.37 -19.85
C ALA A 865 -1.70 -9.89 -19.61
N GLU A 866 -2.31 -9.63 -18.47
CA GLU A 866 -3.76 -9.61 -18.48
C GLU A 866 -4.15 -8.29 -19.17
N LYS A 867 -4.64 -8.20 -20.41
CA LYS A 867 -5.64 -9.05 -21.04
C LYS A 867 -6.42 -9.81 -19.98
N LYS A 868 -7.32 -9.09 -19.28
CA LYS A 868 -8.37 -9.63 -18.39
C LYS A 868 -8.52 -11.14 -18.63
N PRO A 869 -8.37 -11.99 -17.60
CA PRO A 869 -8.51 -13.42 -17.81
C PRO A 869 -9.88 -13.59 -18.45
N ALA A 870 -9.89 -14.21 -19.62
CA ALA A 870 -11.11 -14.40 -20.35
C ALA A 870 -11.93 -15.38 -19.49
N GLY A 871 -12.87 -14.84 -18.71
CA GLY A 871 -13.86 -15.58 -17.93
C GLY A 871 -13.53 -15.93 -16.47
N ARG A 872 -14.50 -16.60 -15.84
CA ARG A 872 -14.61 -16.91 -14.39
C ARG A 872 -15.11 -18.34 -14.18
N ASP A 873 -14.83 -18.93 -13.03
CA ASP A 873 -15.33 -20.26 -12.67
C ASP A 873 -16.51 -20.14 -11.70
N PHE A 874 -17.70 -20.49 -12.16
CA PHE A 874 -18.95 -20.42 -11.39
C PHE A 874 -19.35 -21.79 -10.85
N VAL A 875 -19.54 -21.89 -9.54
CA VAL A 875 -20.09 -23.07 -8.87
C VAL A 875 -21.44 -22.72 -8.25
N PHE A 876 -22.50 -23.38 -8.68
CA PHE A 876 -23.82 -23.29 -8.05
C PHE A 876 -24.01 -24.41 -7.04
N LEU A 877 -24.27 -24.05 -5.80
CA LEU A 877 -24.58 -24.99 -4.73
C LEU A 877 -26.06 -24.89 -4.37
N LEU A 878 -26.84 -25.90 -4.78
CA LEU A 878 -28.31 -25.90 -4.74
C LEU A 878 -28.82 -26.77 -3.59
N ASP A 879 -29.65 -26.20 -2.73
CA ASP A 879 -30.39 -26.96 -1.72
C ASP A 879 -31.38 -27.92 -2.41
N GLY A 880 -31.02 -29.21 -2.40
CA GLY A 880 -31.83 -30.32 -2.90
C GLY A 880 -32.59 -31.05 -1.80
N SER A 881 -32.74 -30.48 -0.60
CA SER A 881 -33.48 -31.10 0.50
C SER A 881 -34.99 -31.19 0.20
N ASP A 882 -35.70 -32.07 0.91
CA ASP A 882 -37.15 -32.22 0.69
C ASP A 882 -37.96 -30.93 0.91
N ALA A 883 -37.42 -29.96 1.66
CA ALA A 883 -38.07 -28.67 1.91
C ALA A 883 -38.11 -27.76 0.67
N THR A 884 -37.19 -27.93 -0.29
CA THR A 884 -37.11 -27.12 -1.51
C THR A 884 -37.80 -27.78 -2.70
N ARG A 885 -38.43 -28.96 -2.53
CA ARG A 885 -39.01 -29.74 -3.64
C ARG A 885 -39.97 -28.95 -4.52
N SER A 886 -40.83 -28.12 -3.93
CA SER A 886 -41.77 -27.24 -4.66
C SER A 886 -41.09 -26.01 -5.28
N GLY A 887 -39.98 -25.54 -4.72
CA GLY A 887 -39.21 -24.38 -5.20
C GLY A 887 -38.05 -24.73 -6.14
N PHE A 888 -37.71 -26.01 -6.29
CA PHE A 888 -36.59 -26.46 -7.11
C PHE A 888 -36.69 -26.08 -8.59
N PRO A 889 -37.89 -26.08 -9.23
CA PRO A 889 -38.03 -25.51 -10.57
C PRO A 889 -37.53 -24.06 -10.66
N ALA A 890 -37.84 -23.22 -9.68
CA ALA A 890 -37.36 -21.83 -9.65
C ALA A 890 -35.84 -21.73 -9.42
N MET A 891 -35.24 -22.64 -8.65
CA MET A 891 -33.77 -22.71 -8.51
C MET A 891 -33.10 -23.09 -9.83
N ARG A 892 -33.67 -24.06 -10.55
CA ARG A 892 -33.19 -24.48 -11.87
C ARG A 892 -33.32 -23.34 -12.88
N ASP A 893 -34.46 -22.66 -12.93
CA ASP A 893 -34.69 -21.54 -13.84
C ASP A 893 -33.76 -20.36 -13.52
N PHE A 894 -33.44 -20.15 -12.24
CA PHE A 894 -32.43 -19.18 -11.81
C PHE A 894 -31.04 -19.53 -12.35
N VAL A 895 -30.59 -20.77 -12.21
CA VAL A 895 -29.29 -21.21 -12.75
C VAL A 895 -29.27 -21.05 -14.27
N GLN A 896 -30.33 -21.45 -14.99
CA GLN A 896 -30.44 -21.25 -16.44
C GLN A 896 -30.31 -19.78 -16.83
N SER A 897 -31.01 -18.90 -16.11
CA SER A 897 -30.97 -17.45 -16.37
C SER A 897 -29.57 -16.89 -16.18
N VAL A 898 -28.85 -17.29 -15.12
CA VAL A 898 -27.47 -16.84 -14.91
C VAL A 898 -26.56 -17.38 -16.01
N VAL A 899 -26.62 -18.68 -16.31
CA VAL A 899 -25.81 -19.32 -17.36
C VAL A 899 -26.02 -18.67 -18.72
N GLN A 900 -27.25 -18.30 -19.09
CA GLN A 900 -27.57 -17.60 -20.35
C GLN A 900 -26.82 -16.28 -20.54
N THR A 901 -26.28 -15.69 -19.47
CA THR A 901 -25.52 -14.44 -19.53
C THR A 901 -24.01 -14.62 -19.41
N LEU A 902 -23.56 -15.84 -19.10
CA LEU A 902 -22.16 -16.19 -19.07
C LEU A 902 -21.65 -16.43 -20.49
N SER A 903 -20.42 -16.02 -20.76
CA SER A 903 -19.75 -16.36 -22.01
C SER A 903 -18.99 -17.66 -21.79
N VAL A 904 -19.66 -18.81 -21.94
CA VAL A 904 -19.05 -20.12 -21.69
C VAL A 904 -18.25 -20.58 -22.90
N ASP A 905 -16.96 -20.81 -22.68
CA ASP A 905 -15.97 -21.38 -23.61
C ASP A 905 -14.76 -21.86 -22.79
N ASP A 906 -13.91 -22.75 -23.34
CA ASP A 906 -12.73 -23.28 -22.65
C ASP A 906 -11.72 -22.22 -22.20
N SER A 907 -11.72 -21.09 -22.93
CA SER A 907 -10.94 -19.90 -22.65
C SER A 907 -11.75 -18.78 -21.96
N LYS A 908 -13.02 -19.00 -21.59
CA LYS A 908 -13.93 -18.02 -20.97
C LYS A 908 -14.57 -18.51 -19.67
N ASP A 909 -15.88 -18.33 -19.44
CA ASP A 909 -16.55 -18.71 -18.19
C ASP A 909 -16.74 -20.24 -18.12
N ARG A 910 -16.53 -20.86 -16.95
CA ARG A 910 -16.85 -22.28 -16.69
C ARG A 910 -17.92 -22.39 -15.62
N VAL A 911 -18.72 -23.46 -15.65
CA VAL A 911 -19.84 -23.65 -14.73
C VAL A 911 -19.85 -25.07 -14.16
N SER A 912 -20.08 -25.19 -12.86
CA SER A 912 -20.38 -26.43 -12.16
C SER A 912 -21.67 -26.27 -11.36
N VAL A 913 -22.44 -27.35 -11.24
CA VAL A 913 -23.65 -27.40 -10.41
C VAL A 913 -23.56 -28.59 -9.46
N VAL A 914 -23.80 -28.31 -8.18
CA VAL A 914 -23.81 -29.30 -7.10
C VAL A 914 -25.13 -29.16 -6.34
N GLN A 915 -25.83 -30.28 -6.13
CA GLN A 915 -27.00 -30.31 -5.23
C GLN A 915 -26.57 -30.86 -3.87
N TYR A 916 -27.11 -30.33 -2.77
CA TYR A 916 -26.81 -30.86 -1.43
C TYR A 916 -28.07 -31.00 -0.57
N SER A 917 -28.04 -32.01 0.30
CA SER A 917 -29.01 -32.18 1.38
C SER A 917 -28.25 -32.81 2.57
N ARG A 918 -28.38 -34.12 2.79
CA ARG A 918 -27.53 -34.84 3.75
C ARG A 918 -26.09 -34.94 3.26
N GLU A 919 -25.95 -35.18 1.96
CA GLU A 919 -24.67 -35.31 1.25
C GLU A 919 -24.70 -34.46 -0.04
N PRO A 920 -23.55 -33.92 -0.46
CA PRO A 920 -23.41 -33.23 -1.74
C PRO A 920 -23.42 -34.25 -2.90
N ALA A 921 -24.00 -33.86 -4.03
CA ALA A 921 -24.00 -34.61 -5.27
C ALA A 921 -23.72 -33.68 -6.44
N VAL A 922 -22.53 -33.83 -7.01
CA VAL A 922 -22.11 -33.11 -8.22
C VAL A 922 -23.00 -33.54 -9.37
N GLN A 923 -23.56 -32.56 -10.08
CA GLN A 923 -24.28 -32.80 -11.33
C GLN A 923 -23.30 -32.77 -12.50
N PHE A 924 -22.37 -31.82 -12.48
CA PHE A 924 -21.22 -31.74 -13.38
C PHE A 924 -20.13 -30.82 -12.82
N TYR A 925 -18.87 -31.06 -13.19
CA TYR A 925 -17.69 -30.29 -12.79
C TYR A 925 -17.40 -29.13 -13.76
N LEU A 926 -16.46 -28.24 -13.42
CA LEU A 926 -16.13 -27.04 -14.20
C LEU A 926 -15.56 -27.37 -15.59
N ASN A 927 -14.95 -28.55 -15.75
CA ASN A 927 -14.40 -29.06 -17.01
C ASN A 927 -15.32 -30.06 -17.73
N THR A 928 -16.58 -30.23 -17.30
CA THR A 928 -17.48 -31.22 -17.91
C THR A 928 -18.08 -30.76 -19.23
N TYR A 929 -18.44 -29.48 -19.34
CA TYR A 929 -19.05 -28.90 -20.54
C TYR A 929 -18.28 -27.66 -20.97
N THR A 930 -18.05 -27.53 -22.27
CA THR A 930 -17.25 -26.44 -22.85
C THR A 930 -18.13 -25.39 -23.53
N THR A 931 -19.41 -25.69 -23.76
CA THR A 931 -20.37 -24.79 -24.41
C THR A 931 -21.57 -24.42 -23.51
N GLN A 932 -22.09 -23.22 -23.71
CA GLN A 932 -23.27 -22.72 -22.99
C GLN A 932 -24.52 -23.58 -23.23
N GLY A 933 -24.68 -24.11 -24.44
CA GLY A 933 -25.84 -24.95 -24.82
C GLY A 933 -25.91 -26.25 -24.03
N GLU A 934 -24.79 -26.96 -23.92
CA GLU A 934 -24.70 -28.23 -23.17
C GLU A 934 -25.00 -28.05 -21.67
N ILE A 935 -24.52 -26.94 -21.09
CA ILE A 935 -24.83 -26.59 -19.70
C ILE A 935 -26.34 -26.32 -19.55
N LEU A 936 -26.94 -25.53 -20.45
CA LEU A 936 -28.37 -25.22 -20.38
C LEU A 936 -29.24 -26.47 -20.53
N ASP A 937 -28.87 -27.40 -21.42
CA ASP A 937 -29.58 -28.65 -21.61
C ASP A 937 -29.43 -29.58 -20.40
N SER A 938 -28.22 -29.67 -19.82
CA SER A 938 -27.96 -30.42 -18.58
C SER A 938 -28.74 -29.83 -17.39
N VAL A 939 -28.72 -28.50 -17.22
CA VAL A 939 -29.47 -27.80 -16.18
C VAL A 939 -30.98 -28.00 -16.36
N ARG A 940 -31.52 -27.98 -17.58
CA ARG A 940 -32.94 -28.27 -17.87
C ARG A 940 -33.35 -29.67 -17.42
N GLY A 941 -32.44 -30.63 -17.51
CA GLY A 941 -32.61 -32.02 -17.07
C GLY A 941 -32.49 -32.26 -15.57
N LEU A 942 -32.07 -31.27 -14.77
CA LEU A 942 -31.87 -31.46 -13.32
C LEU A 942 -33.16 -31.86 -12.61
N ARG A 943 -33.06 -32.95 -11.85
CA ARG A 943 -34.10 -33.44 -10.95
C ARG A 943 -33.73 -33.10 -9.51
N HIS A 944 -34.75 -32.77 -8.72
CA HIS A 944 -34.61 -32.51 -7.28
C HIS A 944 -34.02 -33.76 -6.59
N LYS A 945 -32.93 -33.58 -5.83
CA LYS A 945 -32.21 -34.68 -5.17
C LYS A 945 -32.98 -35.34 -4.03
N GLY A 946 -33.73 -34.58 -3.25
CA GLY A 946 -34.35 -35.04 -2.00
C GLY A 946 -33.38 -35.26 -0.84
N GLY A 947 -33.93 -35.48 0.35
CA GLY A 947 -33.18 -35.89 1.55
C GLY A 947 -33.20 -34.90 2.71
N ARG A 948 -32.91 -35.43 3.91
CA ARG A 948 -32.79 -34.70 5.19
C ARG A 948 -31.70 -35.34 6.08
N PRO A 949 -31.01 -34.59 6.95
CA PRO A 949 -31.10 -33.13 7.17
C PRO A 949 -30.38 -32.32 6.07
N LEU A 950 -30.40 -30.98 6.16
CA LEU A 950 -29.65 -30.07 5.29
C LEU A 950 -28.28 -29.78 5.93
N ASN A 951 -27.19 -30.25 5.32
CA ASN A 951 -25.82 -30.11 5.82
C ASN A 951 -25.01 -29.16 4.92
N THR A 952 -25.15 -27.86 5.15
CA THR A 952 -24.47 -26.81 4.38
C THR A 952 -22.96 -26.82 4.63
N GLY A 953 -22.50 -27.07 5.85
CA GLY A 953 -21.08 -27.10 6.20
C GLY A 953 -20.33 -28.20 5.45
N ALA A 954 -20.85 -29.44 5.50
CA ALA A 954 -20.31 -30.57 4.76
C ALA A 954 -20.31 -30.32 3.23
N ALA A 955 -21.33 -29.65 2.71
CA ALA A 955 -21.38 -29.27 1.31
C ALA A 955 -20.29 -28.25 0.93
N LEU A 956 -20.05 -27.23 1.77
CA LEU A 956 -18.98 -26.25 1.55
C LEU A 956 -17.60 -26.89 1.60
N GLN A 957 -17.36 -27.82 2.52
CA GLN A 957 -16.13 -28.59 2.58
C GLN A 957 -15.94 -29.48 1.36
N TYR A 958 -17.00 -30.13 0.89
CA TYR A 958 -16.91 -30.93 -0.33
C TYR A 958 -16.54 -30.07 -1.55
N LEU A 959 -17.02 -28.82 -1.63
CA LEU A 959 -16.63 -27.91 -2.70
C LEU A 959 -15.14 -27.55 -2.65
N SER A 960 -14.57 -27.31 -1.46
CA SER A 960 -13.13 -27.04 -1.35
C SER A 960 -12.30 -28.23 -1.78
N ASP A 961 -12.75 -29.44 -1.44
CA ASP A 961 -11.96 -30.65 -1.57
C ASP A 961 -12.10 -31.29 -2.97
N ASN A 962 -13.21 -31.05 -3.66
CA ASN A 962 -13.55 -31.80 -4.89
C ASN A 962 -13.98 -30.94 -6.09
N VAL A 963 -14.37 -29.68 -5.91
CA VAL A 963 -14.94 -28.86 -7.01
C VAL A 963 -14.05 -27.67 -7.35
N PHE A 964 -13.53 -26.95 -6.35
CA PHE A 964 -12.54 -25.89 -6.53
C PHE A 964 -11.11 -26.45 -6.63
N THR A 965 -10.95 -27.54 -7.35
CA THR A 965 -9.67 -28.23 -7.59
C THR A 965 -9.32 -28.20 -9.08
N VAL A 966 -8.02 -28.23 -9.39
CA VAL A 966 -7.55 -28.24 -10.78
C VAL A 966 -8.07 -29.47 -11.54
N SER A 967 -8.14 -30.63 -10.88
CA SER A 967 -8.68 -31.87 -11.45
C SER A 967 -10.17 -31.77 -11.81
N ALA A 968 -10.94 -30.92 -11.12
CA ALA A 968 -12.33 -30.62 -11.43
C ALA A 968 -12.52 -29.45 -12.40
N GLY A 969 -11.43 -28.88 -12.93
CA GLY A 969 -11.44 -27.80 -13.92
C GLY A 969 -11.34 -26.39 -13.35
N SER A 970 -11.08 -26.22 -12.04
CA SER A 970 -10.87 -24.91 -11.43
C SER A 970 -9.52 -24.33 -11.86
N ARG A 971 -9.57 -23.12 -12.41
CA ARG A 971 -8.42 -22.31 -12.84
C ARG A 971 -7.95 -21.36 -11.75
N ARG A 972 -8.24 -21.66 -10.48
CA ARG A 972 -7.87 -20.81 -9.35
C ARG A 972 -6.37 -20.53 -9.30
N LEU A 973 -5.53 -21.52 -9.61
CA LEU A 973 -4.07 -21.37 -9.62
C LEU A 973 -3.56 -20.54 -10.82
N GLU A 974 -4.42 -20.32 -11.82
CA GLU A 974 -4.17 -19.44 -12.98
C GLU A 974 -4.64 -18.00 -12.72
N GLY A 975 -5.15 -17.69 -11.51
CA GLY A 975 -5.66 -16.36 -11.16
C GLY A 975 -7.09 -16.08 -11.63
N VAL A 976 -7.76 -17.04 -12.30
CA VAL A 976 -9.14 -16.90 -12.73
C VAL A 976 -10.07 -16.78 -11.51
N PRO A 977 -10.94 -15.76 -11.44
CA PRO A 977 -11.84 -15.58 -10.30
C PRO A 977 -12.77 -16.78 -10.09
N GLN A 978 -12.84 -17.24 -8.84
CA GLN A 978 -13.70 -18.35 -8.42
C GLN A 978 -14.94 -17.82 -7.72
N VAL A 979 -16.14 -18.21 -8.17
CA VAL A 979 -17.41 -17.69 -7.66
C VAL A 979 -18.30 -18.83 -7.18
N LEU A 980 -18.75 -18.76 -5.93
CA LEU A 980 -19.75 -19.68 -5.37
C LEU A 980 -21.09 -18.95 -5.22
N ILE A 981 -22.15 -19.53 -5.77
CA ILE A 981 -23.53 -19.09 -5.55
C ILE A 981 -24.28 -20.17 -4.77
N LEU A 982 -24.51 -19.92 -3.49
CA LEU A 982 -25.27 -20.80 -2.59
C LEU A 982 -26.75 -20.44 -2.63
N LEU A 983 -27.60 -21.41 -2.98
CA LEU A 983 -29.05 -21.33 -2.84
C LEU A 983 -29.45 -22.23 -1.66
N SER A 984 -29.84 -21.62 -0.55
CA SER A 984 -30.26 -22.33 0.66
C SER A 984 -31.76 -22.12 0.91
N GLY A 985 -32.49 -23.21 1.14
CA GLY A 985 -33.90 -23.23 1.49
C GLY A 985 -34.19 -23.30 2.99
N GLY A 986 -33.17 -23.49 3.83
CA GLY A 986 -33.34 -23.70 5.26
C GLY A 986 -32.06 -23.48 6.07
N ARG A 987 -32.17 -23.58 7.40
CA ARG A 987 -31.02 -23.55 8.32
C ARG A 987 -30.21 -24.85 8.22
N SER A 988 -28.89 -24.77 8.27
CA SER A 988 -28.04 -25.95 8.31
C SER A 988 -28.18 -26.72 9.62
N ALA A 989 -28.07 -28.04 9.55
CA ALA A 989 -28.00 -28.94 10.70
C ALA A 989 -26.57 -29.13 11.23
N ASP A 990 -25.55 -28.74 10.45
CA ASP A 990 -24.14 -28.79 10.83
C ASP A 990 -23.51 -27.38 10.93
N ASN A 991 -22.28 -27.30 11.44
CA ASN A 991 -21.55 -26.04 11.55
C ASN A 991 -20.97 -25.62 10.19
N VAL A 992 -21.17 -24.35 9.83
CA VAL A 992 -20.71 -23.78 8.55
C VAL A 992 -19.47 -22.90 8.70
N ASP A 993 -19.09 -22.52 9.93
CA ASP A 993 -18.16 -21.42 10.19
C ASP A 993 -16.74 -21.70 9.67
N ALA A 994 -16.19 -22.88 9.98
CA ALA A 994 -14.82 -23.24 9.59
C ALA A 994 -14.71 -23.47 8.07
N GLN A 995 -15.74 -24.08 7.49
CA GLN A 995 -15.82 -24.45 6.08
C GLN A 995 -16.02 -23.21 5.19
N ALA A 996 -16.87 -22.27 5.63
CA ALA A 996 -17.01 -20.97 4.99
C ALA A 996 -15.72 -20.14 5.05
N ALA A 997 -15.03 -20.13 6.20
CA ALA A 997 -13.74 -19.45 6.33
C ALA A 997 -12.68 -20.08 5.42
N ALA A 998 -12.62 -21.41 5.33
CA ALA A 998 -11.71 -22.12 4.44
C ALA A 998 -11.94 -21.74 2.96
N LEU A 999 -13.19 -21.72 2.48
CA LEU A 999 -13.49 -21.29 1.11
C LEU A 999 -13.09 -19.83 0.82
N LYS A 1000 -13.26 -18.93 1.79
CA LYS A 1000 -12.83 -17.53 1.66
C LYS A 1000 -11.31 -17.39 1.63
N GLN A 1001 -10.60 -18.13 2.48
CA GLN A 1001 -9.12 -18.20 2.46
C GLN A 1001 -8.60 -18.79 1.16
N LEU A 1002 -9.37 -19.68 0.55
CA LEU A 1002 -9.15 -20.22 -0.79
C LEU A 1002 -9.50 -19.23 -1.91
N GLY A 1003 -9.76 -17.96 -1.62
CA GLY A 1003 -10.02 -16.92 -2.63
C GLY A 1003 -11.33 -17.07 -3.39
N VAL A 1004 -12.28 -17.86 -2.87
CA VAL A 1004 -13.61 -18.02 -3.49
C VAL A 1004 -14.53 -16.87 -3.06
N LEU A 1005 -15.12 -16.20 -4.05
CA LEU A 1005 -16.12 -15.17 -3.83
C LEU A 1005 -17.49 -15.81 -3.63
N THR A 1006 -17.97 -15.82 -2.38
CA THR A 1006 -19.20 -16.52 -1.98
C THR A 1006 -20.40 -15.57 -1.91
N PHE A 1007 -21.47 -15.90 -2.64
CA PHE A 1007 -22.79 -15.27 -2.59
C PHE A 1007 -23.79 -16.23 -1.96
N ALA A 1008 -24.64 -15.72 -1.07
CA ALA A 1008 -25.61 -16.54 -0.36
C ALA A 1008 -27.04 -16.04 -0.60
N ILE A 1009 -27.91 -16.95 -1.06
CA ILE A 1009 -29.30 -16.67 -1.41
C ILE A 1009 -30.18 -17.54 -0.53
N GLY A 1010 -30.91 -16.90 0.38
CA GLY A 1010 -31.82 -17.52 1.32
C GLY A 1010 -33.28 -17.39 0.90
N THR A 1011 -34.07 -18.40 1.24
CA THR A 1011 -35.54 -18.28 1.27
C THR A 1011 -36.00 -17.78 2.64
N ARG A 1012 -37.32 -17.67 2.86
CA ARG A 1012 -37.89 -17.24 4.15
C ARG A 1012 -37.44 -18.12 5.32
N ASN A 1013 -37.12 -19.39 5.07
CA ASN A 1013 -36.80 -20.37 6.11
C ASN A 1013 -35.29 -20.51 6.36
N SER A 1014 -34.46 -19.75 5.65
CA SER A 1014 -33.00 -19.77 5.82
C SER A 1014 -32.56 -18.84 6.96
N ASP A 1015 -31.48 -19.20 7.65
CA ASP A 1015 -30.93 -18.39 8.74
C ASP A 1015 -30.03 -17.27 8.20
N SER A 1016 -30.38 -16.01 8.47
CA SER A 1016 -29.65 -14.84 7.97
C SER A 1016 -28.26 -14.68 8.56
N LYS A 1017 -28.03 -15.12 9.80
CA LYS A 1017 -26.71 -15.07 10.42
C LYS A 1017 -25.81 -16.13 9.82
N GLU A 1018 -26.33 -17.33 9.57
CA GLU A 1018 -25.63 -18.42 8.89
C GLU A 1018 -25.19 -17.99 7.48
N LEU A 1019 -26.10 -17.42 6.69
CA LEU A 1019 -25.77 -16.95 5.34
C LEU A 1019 -24.78 -15.78 5.34
N GLN A 1020 -24.82 -14.88 6.32
CA GLN A 1020 -23.82 -13.80 6.49
C GLN A 1020 -22.42 -14.34 6.79
N LYS A 1021 -22.33 -15.45 7.52
CA LYS A 1021 -21.04 -16.10 7.77
C LYS A 1021 -20.50 -16.80 6.53
N ILE A 1022 -21.38 -17.37 5.70
CA ILE A 1022 -20.98 -18.05 4.45
C ILE A 1022 -20.60 -17.05 3.35
N ALA A 1023 -21.39 -16.00 3.16
CA ALA A 1023 -21.15 -14.97 2.15
C ALA A 1023 -19.86 -14.20 2.42
N HIS A 1024 -19.17 -13.77 1.36
CA HIS A 1024 -17.87 -13.09 1.46
C HIS A 1024 -17.98 -11.75 2.22
N SER A 1025 -19.13 -11.07 2.07
CA SER A 1025 -19.52 -9.88 2.81
C SER A 1025 -20.99 -10.01 3.26
N PRO A 1026 -21.39 -9.42 4.40
CA PRO A 1026 -22.81 -9.34 4.80
C PRO A 1026 -23.72 -8.69 3.73
N THR A 1027 -23.15 -7.87 2.84
CA THR A 1027 -23.86 -7.24 1.71
C THR A 1027 -24.12 -8.18 0.53
N TYR A 1028 -23.55 -9.40 0.55
CA TYR A 1028 -23.74 -10.45 -0.48
C TYR A 1028 -24.70 -11.56 -0.04
N VAL A 1029 -25.53 -11.26 0.96
CA VAL A 1029 -26.66 -12.11 1.39
C VAL A 1029 -27.96 -11.55 0.85
N TYR A 1030 -28.73 -12.39 0.15
CA TYR A 1030 -29.98 -11.99 -0.48
C TYR A 1030 -31.15 -12.85 0.01
N PHE A 1031 -32.28 -12.21 0.32
CA PHE A 1031 -33.55 -12.84 0.67
C PHE A 1031 -34.63 -12.40 -0.31
N LYS A 1032 -35.55 -13.33 -0.66
CA LYS A 1032 -36.55 -13.24 -1.76
C LYS A 1032 -35.92 -13.32 -3.15
N CYS A 1033 -35.86 -14.54 -3.66
CA CYS A 1033 -35.46 -14.82 -5.03
C CYS A 1033 -36.62 -14.56 -6.00
N SER A 1034 -36.74 -13.32 -6.45
CA SER A 1034 -37.27 -13.00 -7.78
C SER A 1034 -36.63 -11.70 -8.25
N GLN A 1035 -35.67 -11.81 -9.19
CA GLN A 1035 -35.15 -10.76 -10.09
C GLN A 1035 -33.89 -9.94 -9.74
N LEU A 1036 -33.22 -10.06 -8.59
CA LEU A 1036 -32.20 -9.06 -8.19
C LEU A 1036 -30.70 -9.43 -8.29
N LEU A 1037 -30.32 -10.61 -8.79
CA LEU A 1037 -28.92 -11.04 -8.79
C LEU A 1037 -28.08 -10.71 -10.04
N PHE A 1038 -28.64 -9.97 -11.01
CA PHE A 1038 -27.89 -9.59 -12.20
C PHE A 1038 -26.87 -8.47 -12.00
N SER A 1039 -26.88 -7.77 -10.86
CA SER A 1039 -26.18 -6.48 -10.71
C SER A 1039 -24.79 -6.53 -10.08
N CYS A 1040 -24.25 -7.71 -9.72
CA CYS A 1040 -23.01 -7.79 -8.93
C CYS A 1040 -21.78 -8.40 -9.63
N LEU A 1041 -21.86 -8.77 -10.92
CA LEU A 1041 -20.80 -9.57 -11.56
C LEU A 1041 -20.06 -8.92 -12.75
N PHE A 1042 -20.32 -7.66 -13.11
CA PHE A 1042 -19.65 -7.03 -14.25
C PHE A 1042 -19.14 -5.63 -13.90
N SER A 1043 -17.81 -5.50 -13.82
CA SER A 1043 -17.10 -4.22 -13.90
C SER A 1043 -16.44 -4.14 -15.29
N VAL A 1044 -17.09 -3.43 -16.21
CA VAL A 1044 -16.46 -2.94 -17.43
C VAL A 1044 -16.23 -1.45 -17.19
N ASP A 1045 -14.98 -1.04 -17.30
CA ASP A 1045 -14.58 0.35 -17.35
C ASP A 1045 -15.30 1.02 -18.53
N THR A 1046 -16.29 1.87 -18.27
CA THR A 1046 -16.94 2.66 -19.33
C THR A 1046 -16.77 4.14 -19.03
N ALA A 1047 -15.88 4.78 -19.77
CA ALA A 1047 -15.68 6.23 -19.79
C ALA A 1047 -16.90 7.04 -20.34
N LYS A 1048 -18.11 6.46 -20.42
CA LYS A 1048 -19.33 7.05 -21.00
C LYS A 1048 -20.48 7.03 -20.00
N LYS A 1049 -21.28 8.09 -19.92
CA LYS A 1049 -22.48 8.20 -19.07
C LYS A 1049 -23.66 8.82 -19.83
N ASP A 1050 -24.88 8.43 -19.49
CA ASP A 1050 -26.10 9.14 -19.92
C ASP A 1050 -26.70 9.86 -18.72
N ILE A 1051 -26.79 11.18 -18.78
CA ILE A 1051 -27.14 12.04 -17.64
C ILE A 1051 -28.42 12.81 -17.98
N VAL A 1052 -29.42 12.71 -17.12
CA VAL A 1052 -30.69 13.45 -17.23
C VAL A 1052 -30.80 14.41 -16.06
N PHE A 1053 -30.96 15.70 -16.35
CA PHE A 1053 -31.35 16.70 -15.36
C PHE A 1053 -32.86 16.85 -15.37
N LEU A 1054 -33.49 16.64 -14.21
CA LEU A 1054 -34.92 16.83 -14.00
C LEU A 1054 -35.13 18.04 -13.10
N LEU A 1055 -35.62 19.13 -13.70
CA LEU A 1055 -35.71 20.46 -13.09
C LEU A 1055 -37.15 20.78 -12.68
N ASP A 1056 -37.35 21.11 -11.41
CA ASP A 1056 -38.64 21.63 -10.93
C ASP A 1056 -38.89 23.04 -11.50
N GLY A 1057 -39.89 23.14 -12.36
CA GLY A 1057 -40.40 24.35 -12.99
C GLY A 1057 -41.69 24.88 -12.37
N SER A 1058 -42.08 24.42 -11.18
CA SER A 1058 -43.23 24.95 -10.44
C SER A 1058 -43.04 26.42 -10.04
N ASP A 1059 -44.13 27.13 -9.74
CA ASP A 1059 -44.10 28.55 -9.40
C ASP A 1059 -43.20 28.86 -8.18
N GLY A 1060 -43.01 27.88 -7.29
CA GLY A 1060 -42.12 27.99 -6.12
C GLY A 1060 -40.63 28.08 -6.47
N THR A 1061 -40.21 27.64 -7.66
CA THR A 1061 -38.81 27.65 -8.08
C THR A 1061 -38.46 28.81 -9.00
N ARG A 1062 -39.42 29.69 -9.34
CA ARG A 1062 -39.23 30.77 -10.33
C ARG A 1062 -37.99 31.64 -10.07
N ASN A 1063 -37.75 31.98 -8.81
CA ASN A 1063 -36.60 32.82 -8.42
C ASN A 1063 -35.28 32.03 -8.39
N GLY A 1064 -35.33 30.72 -8.12
CA GLY A 1064 -34.16 29.83 -8.09
C GLY A 1064 -33.82 29.20 -9.45
N PHE A 1065 -34.70 29.32 -10.44
CA PHE A 1065 -34.53 28.70 -11.76
C PHE A 1065 -33.25 29.15 -12.49
N PRO A 1066 -32.83 30.42 -12.47
CA PRO A 1066 -31.55 30.83 -13.02
C PRO A 1066 -30.36 30.09 -12.38
N ALA A 1067 -30.40 29.84 -11.07
CA ALA A 1067 -29.36 29.11 -10.37
C ALA A 1067 -29.35 27.61 -10.72
N MET A 1068 -30.52 27.03 -11.02
CA MET A 1068 -30.59 25.66 -11.55
C MET A 1068 -29.91 25.56 -12.93
N LEU A 1069 -30.13 26.55 -13.81
CA LEU A 1069 -29.51 26.57 -15.14
C LEU A 1069 -27.99 26.74 -15.04
N ASP A 1070 -27.51 27.64 -14.18
CA ASP A 1070 -26.07 27.83 -13.91
C ASP A 1070 -25.45 26.53 -13.34
N PHE A 1071 -26.17 25.82 -12.48
CA PHE A 1071 -25.72 24.52 -11.96
C PHE A 1071 -25.58 23.46 -13.07
N VAL A 1072 -26.59 23.34 -13.93
CA VAL A 1072 -26.54 22.41 -15.08
C VAL A 1072 -25.35 22.75 -15.98
N GLU A 1073 -25.14 24.03 -16.29
CA GLU A 1073 -24.02 24.51 -17.09
C GLU A 1073 -22.68 24.09 -16.48
N ARG A 1074 -22.43 24.39 -15.21
CA ARG A 1074 -21.17 24.06 -14.53
C ARG A 1074 -20.92 22.55 -14.42
N VAL A 1075 -21.98 21.74 -14.30
CA VAL A 1075 -21.82 20.28 -14.31
C VAL A 1075 -21.46 19.82 -15.72
N VAL A 1076 -22.15 20.32 -16.75
CA VAL A 1076 -21.87 19.99 -18.16
C VAL A 1076 -20.45 20.42 -18.59
N GLU A 1077 -19.95 21.54 -18.08
CA GLU A 1077 -18.56 22.00 -18.31
C GLU A 1077 -17.51 20.99 -17.86
N LYS A 1078 -17.80 20.22 -16.81
CA LYS A 1078 -16.90 19.17 -16.29
C LYS A 1078 -17.06 17.83 -17.00
N LEU A 1079 -18.10 17.63 -17.82
CA LEU A 1079 -18.36 16.39 -18.55
C LEU A 1079 -17.55 16.28 -19.85
N ASN A 1080 -17.29 15.04 -20.26
CA ASN A 1080 -16.66 14.73 -21.54
C ASN A 1080 -17.75 14.47 -22.59
N VAL A 1081 -18.48 15.52 -22.98
CA VAL A 1081 -19.61 15.42 -23.90
C VAL A 1081 -19.14 15.00 -25.30
N GLY A 1082 -19.88 14.07 -25.92
CA GLY A 1082 -19.63 13.64 -27.29
C GLY A 1082 -20.55 12.50 -27.72
N GLU A 1083 -20.71 12.31 -29.03
CA GLU A 1083 -21.59 11.28 -29.61
C GLU A 1083 -21.29 9.86 -29.06
N ASN A 1084 -20.01 9.58 -28.84
CA ASN A 1084 -19.47 8.35 -28.26
C ASN A 1084 -18.93 8.50 -26.84
N LYS A 1085 -19.27 9.59 -26.14
CA LYS A 1085 -18.79 9.90 -24.78
C LYS A 1085 -20.00 10.17 -23.87
N ASP A 1086 -20.00 11.19 -23.02
CA ASP A 1086 -21.15 11.53 -22.17
C ASP A 1086 -22.30 12.15 -22.98
N ARG A 1087 -23.54 11.79 -22.65
CA ARG A 1087 -24.78 12.36 -23.23
C ARG A 1087 -25.60 13.02 -22.13
N VAL A 1088 -26.26 14.13 -22.46
CA VAL A 1088 -27.02 14.93 -21.50
C VAL A 1088 -28.42 15.22 -22.05
N SER A 1089 -29.43 15.16 -21.18
CA SER A 1089 -30.80 15.59 -21.44
C SER A 1089 -31.28 16.47 -20.30
N VAL A 1090 -32.16 17.43 -20.61
CA VAL A 1090 -32.79 18.32 -19.63
C VAL A 1090 -34.30 18.23 -19.76
N VAL A 1091 -34.96 17.96 -18.64
CA VAL A 1091 -36.40 17.82 -18.50
C VAL A 1091 -36.88 18.81 -17.46
N GLN A 1092 -37.97 19.52 -17.72
CA GLN A 1092 -38.59 20.41 -16.74
C GLN A 1092 -40.01 19.94 -16.43
N TYR A 1093 -40.38 19.99 -15.15
CA TYR A 1093 -41.69 19.53 -14.71
C TYR A 1093 -42.39 20.50 -13.75
N SER A 1094 -43.71 20.51 -13.78
CA SER A 1094 -44.56 21.08 -12.71
C SER A 1094 -45.75 20.13 -12.50
N ILE A 1095 -46.92 20.45 -13.07
CA ILE A 1095 -48.07 19.54 -13.10
C ILE A 1095 -47.81 18.40 -14.10
N ASP A 1096 -47.14 18.72 -15.20
CA ASP A 1096 -46.72 17.86 -16.29
C ASP A 1096 -45.21 17.99 -16.52
N ALA A 1097 -44.61 17.02 -17.21
CA ALA A 1097 -43.18 16.98 -17.51
C ALA A 1097 -42.92 17.02 -19.01
N GLU A 1098 -41.86 17.72 -19.42
CA GLU A 1098 -41.46 17.84 -20.83
C GLU A 1098 -39.94 17.86 -20.95
N ALA A 1099 -39.43 17.10 -21.91
CA ALA A 1099 -38.02 17.16 -22.29
C ALA A 1099 -37.78 18.38 -23.19
N HIS A 1100 -36.89 19.27 -22.77
CA HIS A 1100 -36.43 20.37 -23.63
C HIS A 1100 -35.51 19.85 -24.74
N PHE A 1101 -34.71 18.83 -24.42
CA PHE A 1101 -33.98 18.04 -25.40
C PHE A 1101 -33.65 16.65 -24.85
N TYR A 1102 -33.48 15.68 -25.76
CA TYR A 1102 -33.19 14.28 -25.46
C TYR A 1102 -31.68 13.99 -25.50
N LEU A 1103 -31.27 12.80 -25.05
CA LEU A 1103 -29.85 12.40 -24.92
C LEU A 1103 -29.11 12.36 -26.28
N ASN A 1104 -29.84 12.24 -27.39
CA ASN A 1104 -29.31 12.26 -28.76
C ASN A 1104 -29.52 13.58 -29.51
N THR A 1105 -30.04 14.63 -28.86
CA THR A 1105 -30.31 15.90 -29.54
C THR A 1105 -29.04 16.70 -29.83
N TYR A 1106 -28.11 16.76 -28.86
CA TYR A 1106 -26.87 17.52 -28.98
C TYR A 1106 -25.66 16.64 -28.69
N THR A 1107 -24.58 16.83 -29.46
CA THR A 1107 -23.33 16.06 -29.33
C THR A 1107 -22.14 16.89 -28.89
N THR A 1108 -22.29 18.22 -28.81
CA THR A 1108 -21.24 19.13 -28.34
C THR A 1108 -21.64 19.81 -27.04
N LYS A 1109 -20.62 20.21 -26.27
CA LYS A 1109 -20.80 20.92 -25.00
C LYS A 1109 -21.44 22.30 -25.21
N ASP A 1110 -20.98 23.02 -26.23
CA ASP A 1110 -21.42 24.38 -26.51
C ASP A 1110 -22.91 24.43 -26.92
N ASP A 1111 -23.40 23.45 -27.68
CA ASP A 1111 -24.82 23.36 -28.05
C ASP A 1111 -25.72 23.10 -26.85
N ILE A 1112 -25.28 22.22 -25.93
CA ILE A 1112 -26.01 21.92 -24.69
C ILE A 1112 -26.06 23.17 -23.80
N VAL A 1113 -24.91 23.81 -23.54
CA VAL A 1113 -24.84 25.01 -22.71
C VAL A 1113 -25.65 26.15 -23.34
N GLY A 1114 -25.57 26.33 -24.66
CA GLY A 1114 -26.35 27.31 -25.41
C GLY A 1114 -27.87 27.07 -25.29
N SER A 1115 -28.31 25.82 -25.39
CA SER A 1115 -29.72 25.43 -25.21
C SER A 1115 -30.21 25.64 -23.77
N VAL A 1116 -29.40 25.26 -22.77
CA VAL A 1116 -29.70 25.44 -21.34
C VAL A 1116 -29.87 26.92 -20.98
N ARG A 1117 -29.01 27.80 -21.49
CA ARG A 1117 -29.12 29.27 -21.27
C ARG A 1117 -30.40 29.87 -21.84
N GLY A 1118 -31.00 29.23 -22.85
CA GLY A 1118 -32.26 29.65 -23.47
C GLY A 1118 -33.52 29.18 -22.75
N LEU A 1119 -33.41 28.31 -21.74
CA LEU A 1119 -34.57 27.72 -21.06
C LEU A 1119 -35.32 28.77 -20.23
N ARG A 1120 -36.65 28.78 -20.39
CA ARG A 1120 -37.55 29.63 -19.60
C ARG A 1120 -38.21 28.81 -18.50
N HIS A 1121 -38.51 29.46 -17.39
CA HIS A 1121 -39.27 28.84 -16.30
C HIS A 1121 -40.67 28.43 -16.78
N ARG A 1122 -41.09 27.18 -16.55
CA ARG A 1122 -42.37 26.62 -17.03
C ARG A 1122 -43.58 27.24 -16.34
N GLY A 1123 -43.53 27.38 -15.01
CA GLY A 1123 -44.67 27.72 -14.18
C GLY A 1123 -45.60 26.53 -13.89
N GLY A 1124 -46.45 26.69 -12.88
CA GLY A 1124 -47.42 25.67 -12.45
C GLY A 1124 -47.50 25.54 -10.92
N ARG A 1125 -48.70 25.27 -10.39
CA ARG A 1125 -49.00 25.43 -8.96
C ARG A 1125 -48.28 24.45 -8.02
N ALA A 1126 -47.96 23.22 -8.46
CA ALA A 1126 -47.29 22.24 -7.62
C ALA A 1126 -46.45 21.24 -8.44
N PRO A 1127 -45.36 20.69 -7.87
CA PRO A 1127 -44.54 19.66 -8.51
C PRO A 1127 -45.19 18.27 -8.38
N ASN A 1128 -45.46 17.63 -9.51
CA ASN A 1128 -45.83 16.21 -9.62
C ASN A 1128 -44.58 15.38 -9.95
N THR A 1129 -43.71 15.21 -8.94
CA THR A 1129 -42.42 14.54 -9.08
C THR A 1129 -42.59 13.08 -9.49
N GLY A 1130 -43.64 12.38 -9.04
CA GLY A 1130 -43.91 11.00 -9.42
C GLY A 1130 -44.19 10.85 -10.92
N ALA A 1131 -45.09 11.67 -11.44
CA ALA A 1131 -45.41 11.74 -12.87
C ALA A 1131 -44.19 12.15 -13.71
N ALA A 1132 -43.35 13.07 -13.19
CA ALA A 1132 -42.14 13.49 -13.87
C ALA A 1132 -41.08 12.37 -13.97
N LEU A 1133 -40.89 11.58 -12.90
CA LEU A 1133 -40.04 10.40 -12.92
C LEU A 1133 -40.56 9.33 -13.88
N GLN A 1134 -41.88 9.15 -13.94
CA GLN A 1134 -42.51 8.27 -14.92
C GLN A 1134 -42.27 8.76 -16.35
N TYR A 1135 -42.39 10.06 -16.60
CA TYR A 1135 -42.10 10.66 -17.91
C TYR A 1135 -40.64 10.45 -18.33
N VAL A 1136 -39.67 10.65 -17.42
CA VAL A 1136 -38.25 10.38 -17.67
C VAL A 1136 -38.03 8.93 -18.07
N ARG A 1137 -38.65 7.98 -17.36
CA ARG A 1137 -38.59 6.54 -17.67
C ARG A 1137 -39.15 6.24 -19.06
N ASP A 1138 -40.34 6.76 -19.35
CA ASP A 1138 -41.14 6.34 -20.50
C ASP A 1138 -40.74 7.07 -21.80
N ASN A 1139 -40.11 8.24 -21.71
CA ASN A 1139 -39.78 9.08 -22.87
C ASN A 1139 -38.29 9.38 -23.02
N VAL A 1140 -37.56 9.62 -21.93
CA VAL A 1140 -36.17 10.15 -22.00
C VAL A 1140 -35.11 9.05 -21.89
N LEU A 1141 -35.28 8.10 -20.97
CA LEU A 1141 -34.39 6.95 -20.80
C LEU A 1141 -34.73 5.80 -21.77
N THR A 1142 -35.13 6.15 -22.99
CA THR A 1142 -35.48 5.22 -24.07
C THR A 1142 -34.42 5.21 -25.16
N SER A 1143 -34.28 4.08 -25.87
CA SER A 1143 -33.31 3.97 -26.96
C SER A 1143 -33.58 4.97 -28.08
N SER A 1144 -34.86 5.28 -28.34
CA SER A 1144 -35.30 6.29 -29.31
C SER A 1144 -34.90 7.71 -28.92
N ALA A 1145 -34.82 8.02 -27.64
CA ALA A 1145 -34.36 9.29 -27.10
C ALA A 1145 -32.84 9.35 -26.86
N GLY A 1146 -32.09 8.35 -27.33
CA GLY A 1146 -30.63 8.35 -27.26
C GLY A 1146 -30.03 7.69 -26.01
N SER A 1147 -30.85 7.11 -25.13
CA SER A 1147 -30.35 6.33 -24.00
C SER A 1147 -29.66 5.05 -24.47
N ARG A 1148 -28.48 4.80 -23.92
CA ARG A 1148 -27.64 3.62 -24.16
C ARG A 1148 -27.78 2.60 -23.02
N HIS A 1149 -28.90 2.60 -22.30
CA HIS A 1149 -29.16 1.65 -21.23
C HIS A 1149 -29.07 0.18 -21.70
N LEU A 1150 -29.48 -0.14 -22.94
CA LEU A 1150 -29.32 -1.48 -23.53
C LEU A 1150 -27.86 -1.85 -23.85
N GLN A 1151 -26.98 -0.86 -24.01
CA GLN A 1151 -25.54 -1.04 -24.22
C GLN A 1151 -24.77 -1.10 -22.88
N GLY A 1152 -25.50 -1.03 -21.77
CA GLY A 1152 -24.95 -1.06 -20.43
C GLY A 1152 -24.21 0.21 -20.01
N VAL A 1153 -24.47 1.34 -20.67
CA VAL A 1153 -23.97 2.65 -20.24
C VAL A 1153 -24.73 3.10 -18.98
N PRO A 1154 -24.04 3.58 -17.93
CA PRO A 1154 -24.68 4.08 -16.72
C PRO A 1154 -25.70 5.19 -17.01
N GLN A 1155 -26.91 5.05 -16.46
CA GLN A 1155 -27.96 6.06 -16.54
C GLN A 1155 -28.02 6.82 -15.21
N ILE A 1156 -27.84 8.14 -15.25
CA ILE A 1156 -27.82 9.02 -14.07
C ILE A 1156 -28.95 10.04 -14.17
N LEU A 1157 -29.72 10.18 -13.09
CA LEU A 1157 -30.77 11.17 -12.96
C LEU A 1157 -30.40 12.14 -11.83
N ILE A 1158 -30.31 13.44 -12.14
CA ILE A 1158 -30.11 14.51 -11.18
C ILE A 1158 -31.42 15.29 -11.09
N LEU A 1159 -32.12 15.13 -9.96
CA LEU A 1159 -33.39 15.79 -9.67
C LEU A 1159 -33.13 17.05 -8.84
N LEU A 1160 -33.53 18.22 -9.35
CA LEU A 1160 -33.58 19.48 -8.61
C LEU A 1160 -35.03 19.77 -8.23
N ASN A 1161 -35.38 19.52 -6.97
CA ASN A 1161 -36.76 19.59 -6.48
C ASN A 1161 -36.95 20.77 -5.51
N GLY A 1162 -37.93 21.64 -5.76
CA GLY A 1162 -38.17 22.84 -4.96
C GLY A 1162 -39.18 22.65 -3.84
N GLY A 1163 -39.93 21.56 -3.84
CA GLY A 1163 -41.02 21.33 -2.90
C GLY A 1163 -41.44 19.86 -2.75
N ARG A 1164 -42.31 19.59 -1.78
CA ARG A 1164 -42.92 18.25 -1.61
C ARG A 1164 -43.78 17.89 -2.82
N SER A 1165 -43.70 16.64 -3.31
CA SER A 1165 -44.53 16.23 -4.44
C SER A 1165 -46.02 16.17 -4.06
N SER A 1166 -46.89 16.48 -5.03
CA SER A 1166 -48.35 16.37 -4.89
C SER A 1166 -48.91 15.00 -5.28
N ASP A 1167 -48.06 14.10 -5.78
CA ASP A 1167 -48.41 12.75 -6.21
C ASP A 1167 -47.50 11.68 -5.56
N ASN A 1168 -47.78 10.40 -5.84
CA ASN A 1168 -46.99 9.30 -5.29
C ASN A 1168 -45.66 9.14 -6.05
N VAL A 1169 -44.57 9.34 -5.31
CA VAL A 1169 -43.20 9.22 -5.85
C VAL A 1169 -42.58 7.83 -5.67
N ASP A 1170 -43.08 7.01 -4.76
CA ASP A 1170 -42.46 5.74 -4.36
C ASP A 1170 -42.48 4.72 -5.51
N THR A 1171 -43.60 4.61 -6.23
CA THR A 1171 -43.73 3.66 -7.35
C THR A 1171 -42.84 4.04 -8.54
N PRO A 1172 -42.84 5.28 -9.05
CA PRO A 1172 -41.94 5.69 -10.11
C PRO A 1172 -40.46 5.63 -9.72
N ALA A 1173 -40.10 6.08 -8.51
CA ALA A 1173 -38.72 6.05 -8.02
C ALA A 1173 -38.20 4.62 -7.82
N SER A 1174 -38.99 3.74 -7.20
CA SER A 1174 -38.62 2.32 -7.08
C SER A 1174 -38.47 1.64 -8.44
N THR A 1175 -39.29 2.01 -9.42
CA THR A 1175 -39.16 1.47 -10.79
C THR A 1175 -37.86 1.92 -11.45
N LEU A 1176 -37.50 3.21 -11.38
CA LEU A 1176 -36.24 3.71 -11.93
C LEU A 1176 -35.01 3.04 -11.26
N LYS A 1177 -35.06 2.85 -9.94
CA LYS A 1177 -34.02 2.13 -9.20
C LYS A 1177 -33.89 0.67 -9.64
N GLN A 1178 -35.01 -0.02 -9.85
CA GLN A 1178 -35.03 -1.39 -10.38
C GLN A 1178 -34.49 -1.48 -11.81
N LEU A 1179 -34.60 -0.40 -12.59
CA LEU A 1179 -34.01 -0.28 -13.93
C LEU A 1179 -32.50 0.04 -13.91
N GLY A 1180 -31.89 0.19 -12.73
CA GLY A 1180 -30.48 0.50 -12.59
C GLY A 1180 -30.13 1.98 -12.81
N VAL A 1181 -31.12 2.88 -12.76
CA VAL A 1181 -30.88 4.33 -12.85
C VAL A 1181 -30.35 4.83 -11.51
N LEU A 1182 -29.25 5.57 -11.56
CA LEU A 1182 -28.66 6.21 -10.39
C LEU A 1182 -29.26 7.60 -10.19
N THR A 1183 -30.06 7.77 -9.14
CA THR A 1183 -30.78 9.02 -8.84
C THR A 1183 -30.13 9.78 -7.70
N PHE A 1184 -29.84 11.06 -7.96
CA PHE A 1184 -29.46 12.08 -6.97
C PHE A 1184 -30.62 13.05 -6.85
N ALA A 1185 -31.10 13.30 -5.63
CA ALA A 1185 -32.14 14.28 -5.38
C ALA A 1185 -31.56 15.44 -4.58
N ILE A 1186 -31.65 16.65 -5.11
CA ILE A 1186 -31.21 17.88 -4.47
C ILE A 1186 -32.45 18.72 -4.22
N GLY A 1187 -32.72 19.05 -2.96
CA GLY A 1187 -33.88 19.86 -2.60
C GLY A 1187 -33.55 21.08 -1.75
N THR A 1188 -34.42 22.08 -1.81
CA THR A 1188 -34.33 23.28 -0.96
C THR A 1188 -35.02 23.09 0.39
N ARG A 1189 -35.05 24.13 1.23
CA ARG A 1189 -35.81 24.14 2.50
C ARG A 1189 -37.31 23.77 2.34
N GLY A 1190 -37.89 23.96 1.16
CA GLY A 1190 -39.28 23.59 0.86
C GLY A 1190 -39.51 22.10 0.57
N SER A 1191 -38.44 21.32 0.41
CA SER A 1191 -38.50 19.89 0.07
C SER A 1191 -38.58 19.00 1.30
N ASP A 1192 -39.29 17.88 1.19
CA ASP A 1192 -39.34 16.85 2.23
C ASP A 1192 -38.09 15.96 2.16
N SER A 1193 -37.27 15.99 3.21
CA SER A 1193 -36.00 15.25 3.24
C SER A 1193 -36.17 13.74 3.18
N ALA A 1194 -37.26 13.20 3.77
CA ALA A 1194 -37.56 11.78 3.70
C ALA A 1194 -38.03 11.38 2.29
N GLU A 1195 -38.75 12.26 1.60
CA GLU A 1195 -39.09 12.09 0.20
C GLU A 1195 -37.85 12.09 -0.69
N LEU A 1196 -36.92 13.05 -0.53
CA LEU A 1196 -35.66 13.08 -1.27
C LEU A 1196 -34.80 11.82 -1.06
N GLN A 1197 -34.77 11.28 0.16
CA GLN A 1197 -34.11 10.00 0.46
C GLN A 1197 -34.79 8.82 -0.24
N ARG A 1198 -36.12 8.79 -0.28
CA ARG A 1198 -36.88 7.76 -1.02
C ARG A 1198 -36.73 7.88 -2.53
N LEU A 1199 -36.50 9.09 -3.06
CA LEU A 1199 -36.23 9.34 -4.48
C LEU A 1199 -34.81 8.95 -4.89
N SER A 1200 -33.83 9.18 -4.01
CA SER A 1200 -32.41 8.94 -4.27
C SER A 1200 -32.04 7.45 -4.23
N SER A 1201 -31.10 6.99 -5.07
CA SER A 1201 -30.70 5.57 -5.11
C SER A 1201 -30.02 5.09 -3.82
N ASP A 1202 -29.34 5.99 -3.11
CA ASP A 1202 -28.86 5.81 -1.75
C ASP A 1202 -29.37 6.99 -0.89
N PRO A 1203 -29.78 6.77 0.37
CA PRO A 1203 -30.15 7.88 1.26
C PRO A 1203 -29.09 8.99 1.37
N SER A 1204 -27.79 8.69 1.21
CA SER A 1204 -26.72 9.69 1.22
C SER A 1204 -26.62 10.52 -0.07
N HIS A 1205 -27.34 10.15 -1.13
CA HIS A 1205 -27.44 10.92 -2.38
C HIS A 1205 -28.57 11.96 -2.37
N ALA A 1206 -29.34 12.02 -1.27
CA ALA A 1206 -30.28 13.10 -1.01
C ALA A 1206 -29.52 14.28 -0.42
N LEU A 1207 -29.36 15.34 -1.21
CA LEU A 1207 -28.67 16.57 -0.82
C LEU A 1207 -29.69 17.66 -0.53
N SER A 1208 -29.42 18.49 0.47
CA SER A 1208 -30.26 19.62 0.81
C SER A 1208 -29.45 20.91 0.79
N VAL A 1209 -30.01 21.92 0.14
CA VAL A 1209 -29.50 23.29 0.12
C VAL A 1209 -30.55 24.22 0.75
N SER A 1210 -30.14 25.37 1.27
CA SER A 1210 -31.09 26.35 1.79
C SER A 1210 -31.97 26.92 0.68
N ASP A 1211 -31.34 27.29 -0.42
CA ASP A 1211 -31.95 27.82 -1.64
C ASP A 1211 -31.16 27.32 -2.87
N PHE A 1212 -31.74 27.38 -4.07
CA PHE A 1212 -31.03 26.94 -5.28
C PHE A 1212 -29.82 27.83 -5.62
N THR A 1213 -29.76 29.05 -5.10
CA THR A 1213 -28.55 29.88 -5.16
C THR A 1213 -27.33 29.26 -4.45
N ASP A 1214 -27.55 28.33 -3.51
CA ASP A 1214 -26.50 27.60 -2.79
C ASP A 1214 -26.06 26.29 -3.46
N LEU A 1215 -26.59 25.97 -4.66
CA LEU A 1215 -26.20 24.77 -5.43
C LEU A 1215 -24.68 24.60 -5.65
N PRO A 1216 -23.83 25.66 -5.74
CA PRO A 1216 -22.38 25.48 -5.79
C PRO A 1216 -21.79 24.71 -4.61
N SER A 1217 -22.41 24.78 -3.42
CA SER A 1217 -21.93 24.08 -2.21
C SER A 1217 -22.01 22.55 -2.31
N VAL A 1218 -23.00 22.04 -3.05
CA VAL A 1218 -23.21 20.61 -3.28
C VAL A 1218 -22.59 20.12 -4.60
N GLN A 1219 -22.13 21.04 -5.45
CA GLN A 1219 -21.55 20.73 -6.76
C GLN A 1219 -20.28 19.86 -6.66
N GLU A 1220 -19.41 20.10 -5.68
CA GLU A 1220 -18.19 19.29 -5.49
C GLU A 1220 -18.50 17.91 -4.93
N GLN A 1221 -19.54 17.78 -4.08
CA GLN A 1221 -20.02 16.48 -3.61
C GLN A 1221 -20.60 15.67 -4.77
N LEU A 1222 -21.44 16.29 -5.60
CA LEU A 1222 -21.99 15.65 -6.79
C LEU A 1222 -20.89 15.29 -7.79
N SER A 1223 -19.90 16.18 -8.03
CA SER A 1223 -18.76 15.93 -8.92
C SER A 1223 -17.84 14.81 -8.42
N SER A 1224 -17.62 14.75 -7.10
CA SER A 1224 -16.85 13.68 -6.45
C SER A 1224 -17.56 12.33 -6.54
N VAL A 1225 -18.87 12.31 -6.34
CA VAL A 1225 -19.64 11.07 -6.50
C VAL A 1225 -19.70 10.70 -7.98
N MET A 1226 -20.08 11.59 -8.89
CA MET A 1226 -20.14 11.32 -10.34
C MET A 1226 -18.82 10.84 -10.96
N SER A 1227 -17.67 11.26 -10.41
CA SER A 1227 -16.34 10.76 -10.79
C SER A 1227 -16.00 9.39 -10.19
N ARG A 1228 -16.67 9.00 -9.10
CA ARG A 1228 -16.57 7.69 -8.43
C ARG A 1228 -17.72 6.73 -8.77
N VAL A 1229 -18.75 7.19 -9.49
CA VAL A 1229 -19.88 6.38 -9.95
C VAL A 1229 -19.37 5.36 -10.97
N LEU A 1230 -19.09 4.15 -10.48
CA LEU A 1230 -19.09 2.90 -11.22
C LEU A 1230 -20.40 2.18 -10.88
N VAL A 1231 -21.46 2.41 -11.65
CA VAL A 1231 -22.75 1.76 -11.43
C VAL A 1231 -23.15 0.89 -12.62
N ARG A 1232 -23.12 -0.42 -12.35
CA ARG A 1232 -24.04 -1.51 -12.74
C ARG A 1232 -24.88 -1.28 -14.00
N SER A 1233 -24.67 -2.11 -15.00
CA SER A 1233 -25.66 -2.35 -16.06
C SER A 1233 -26.23 -3.77 -16.00
N THR A 1234 -27.56 -3.86 -16.04
CA THR A 1234 -28.31 -5.06 -16.39
C THR A 1234 -28.62 -5.03 -17.90
N PRO A 1235 -28.29 -6.06 -18.70
CA PRO A 1235 -28.86 -6.20 -20.04
C PRO A 1235 -30.34 -6.62 -19.94
N ARG A 1236 -31.26 -5.88 -20.56
CA ARG A 1236 -32.62 -6.35 -20.85
C ARG A 1236 -32.62 -7.04 -22.21
N THR A 1237 -33.01 -8.32 -22.25
CA THR A 1237 -33.36 -9.03 -23.49
C THR A 1237 -34.70 -8.50 -24.04
N PRO A 1238 -34.91 -8.41 -25.36
CA PRO A 1238 -36.09 -7.78 -25.95
C PRO A 1238 -37.32 -8.68 -25.84
N THR A 1239 -38.46 -8.10 -25.43
CA THR A 1239 -39.78 -8.73 -25.60
C THR A 1239 -40.13 -8.74 -27.08
N VAL A 1240 -40.07 -9.91 -27.71
CA VAL A 1240 -40.73 -10.15 -29.00
C VAL A 1240 -42.24 -10.21 -28.76
N THR A 1241 -42.97 -9.35 -29.46
CA THR A 1241 -44.42 -9.33 -29.57
C THR A 1241 -44.94 -10.64 -30.19
N GLY A 1242 -45.83 -11.36 -29.50
CA GLY A 1242 -46.54 -12.48 -30.13
C GLY A 1242 -47.37 -13.37 -29.21
N LYS A 1243 -48.69 -13.13 -29.22
CA LYS A 1243 -49.83 -14.02 -28.90
C LYS A 1243 -50.25 -14.22 -27.43
N LYS A 1244 -51.50 -13.79 -27.21
CA LYS A 1244 -52.43 -14.12 -26.10
C LYS A 1244 -52.48 -15.61 -25.80
N VAL A 1245 -52.49 -15.98 -24.51
CA VAL A 1245 -53.39 -16.99 -23.93
C VAL A 1245 -53.80 -16.52 -22.52
N THR A 1246 -55.10 -16.64 -22.30
CA THR A 1246 -55.95 -16.24 -21.18
C THR A 1246 -55.74 -17.02 -19.87
N ASP A 1247 -56.12 -16.36 -18.77
CA ASP A 1247 -56.62 -16.86 -17.47
C ASP A 1247 -55.83 -17.94 -16.71
N PHE A 1248 -55.57 -17.71 -15.42
CA PHE A 1248 -56.21 -18.48 -14.35
C PHE A 1248 -55.97 -17.85 -12.96
N TYR A 1249 -57.10 -17.61 -12.29
CA TYR A 1249 -57.26 -17.21 -10.90
C TYR A 1249 -56.63 -18.21 -9.91
N ILE A 1250 -56.13 -17.70 -8.79
CA ILE A 1250 -55.96 -18.44 -7.53
C ILE A 1250 -57.29 -18.37 -6.76
N PRO A 1251 -57.88 -19.49 -6.29
CA PRO A 1251 -58.69 -19.47 -5.08
C PRO A 1251 -57.81 -19.76 -3.86
N LYS A 1252 -58.07 -18.98 -2.81
CA LYS A 1252 -57.51 -19.05 -1.48
C LYS A 1252 -57.64 -20.45 -0.84
N SER A 1253 -56.61 -20.84 -0.09
CA SER A 1253 -56.71 -21.39 1.27
C SER A 1253 -55.40 -21.15 2.01
#